data_AF-A0A9W9UGP3-F1
#
_entry.id   AF-A0A9W9UGP3-F1
#
_cell.length_a   1.000
_cell.length_b   1.000
_cell.length_c   1.000
_cell.angle_alpha   90.00
_cell.angle_beta   90.00
_cell.angle_gamma   90.00
#
_symmetry.space_group_name_H-M   'P 1'
#
loop_
_entity.id
_entity.type
_entity.pdbx_description
1 polymer ?
#
loop_
_entity_poly.entity_id
_entity_poly.type
_entity_poly.pdbx_seq_one_letter_code
_entity_poly.pdbx_strand_id
1 'polypeptide(L)'
;MTNKILSIADLEEAASNSLPVSVREFFNSGATNQVTLHDNSAAYRKYRLLPRVLRDVSRVETGISLFGREILFPLCASPAGLQAMAHPEGELATSRACAQIGVNMGISSYANHSVEEITDAGNQVAPINHVMQLYAMNDKAKQERIVRRAEAAGCRAIFLTADSPVLGVRWNEWRNGFKAPIGLGYPMYERYSDEIQSQSHDDGFASANSASHSWATEIPWLRSITKMEIWIKGVLTSEDVETAIEYGCDGVIISNHGGRQLDETPATIDALPACAKAARGRIRIHVDGGIRSGTDIFKALALGAECCWVGRPTLWGLAHGGQQGVELMLKIFYEDFKRGSTPYQIPAFRQHGEKNKDLSNSTCGLLSVDNPNHDSNYLHFDEKRPFVNESEYNGPEYNGVFADWCLDDQAQPLETTRPPHAEASPLCQSQECIHAASNILYNLDPNYEDVDPCTNFDQYVCGGWRETHDMRPDQGSIFAGTIMEENAQTRLRHILERTEPPEPSDADNFKKLKSAYDACLDEATVTKRGSKPLTDILDELKNIYPAKTGLVNGAQDHLTNAILYLMNAGVEALTSSGVTPDDRDPDNVVIMISPPRVIGLPAREYYNNTKTVAAYTNTLKDVVRSLAGDGFDKVAEDVVAFEKKLADVTPDTQTQEDVTKYYNPLSIKETEALVPEISFADIITSLGPHDYKGDRLIVGSPSYMKALSGLLKDTPRETVLLFLQWKLVQKFASVIEDDSIEPLRRFKNELAGKEPQAKEERWRQCLGRLDEGLSWSLSRFYVLDSFSEGSKKLGDQIVSDIKERFIFTLGQTSWMSPDVRKLGIEKVENIIQKIGFPTKSPNVLDPEDVKKYYRDLEVSKDTFFENEVAVARFLLREEWSKLGKPTNRDEWGMSAPTVNAYYNPPGNEIVFPAGIMQPPAFYGPAAPLYLAYGAFGAVSGHELSHAFDSTGRHYDQVGNYTNWWDDKTVNEFEERAQCFVDQFCM
;
A
#
# COMPACT_ATOMS: atom_id res chain seq x y z
N MET A 1 32.30 -25.10 36.03
CA MET A 1 30.92 -25.61 35.86
C MET A 1 30.86 -26.15 34.45
N THR A 2 30.55 -27.44 34.26
CA THR A 2 30.37 -28.01 32.91
C THR A 2 29.20 -27.31 32.24
N ASN A 3 29.43 -26.60 31.13
CA ASN A 3 28.36 -25.95 30.35
C ASN A 3 27.38 -27.02 29.88
N LYS A 4 26.21 -27.08 30.51
CA LYS A 4 25.14 -28.02 30.19
C LYS A 4 24.48 -27.56 28.90
N ILE A 5 24.44 -28.41 27.88
CA ILE A 5 23.70 -28.15 26.63
C ILE A 5 22.19 -28.29 26.92
N LEU A 6 21.43 -27.21 26.75
CA LEU A 6 19.99 -27.16 27.02
C LEU A 6 19.17 -26.86 25.77
N SER A 7 19.79 -26.25 24.76
CA SER A 7 19.14 -25.83 23.52
C SER A 7 19.98 -26.19 22.28
N ILE A 8 19.36 -26.08 21.11
CA ILE A 8 20.07 -26.22 19.84
C ILE A 8 21.11 -25.10 19.64
N ALA A 9 20.88 -23.91 20.21
CA ALA A 9 21.85 -22.82 20.17
C ALA A 9 23.10 -23.14 20.99
N ASP A 10 22.95 -23.72 22.19
CA ASP A 10 24.11 -24.17 22.99
C ASP A 10 24.92 -25.24 22.24
N LEU A 11 24.21 -26.12 21.52
CA LEU A 11 24.81 -27.17 20.72
C LEU A 11 25.57 -26.60 19.50
N GLU A 12 24.99 -25.62 18.81
CA GLU A 12 25.64 -24.87 17.73
C GLU A 12 26.93 -24.20 18.21
N GLU A 13 26.88 -23.51 19.36
CA GLU A 13 28.05 -22.84 19.95
C GLU A 13 29.14 -23.86 20.33
N ALA A 14 28.78 -24.93 21.05
CA ALA A 14 29.72 -25.95 21.47
C ALA A 14 30.36 -26.66 20.27
N ALA A 15 29.57 -27.01 19.26
CA ALA A 15 30.05 -27.59 18.01
C ALA A 15 31.00 -26.64 17.27
N SER A 16 30.59 -25.38 17.09
CA SER A 16 31.37 -24.36 16.38
C SER A 16 32.72 -24.09 17.03
N ASN A 17 32.80 -24.19 18.35
CA ASN A 17 34.05 -24.04 19.10
C ASN A 17 34.98 -25.26 18.98
N SER A 18 34.44 -26.43 18.64
CA SER A 18 35.21 -27.68 18.49
C SER A 18 35.71 -27.95 17.08
N LEU A 19 35.05 -27.36 16.07
CA LEU A 19 35.34 -27.62 14.66
C LEU A 19 36.49 -26.74 14.13
N PRO A 20 37.33 -27.28 13.23
CA PRO A 20 38.25 -26.46 12.44
C PRO A 20 37.49 -25.35 11.70
N VAL A 21 38.10 -24.16 11.59
CA VAL A 21 37.46 -22.97 10.98
C VAL A 21 36.85 -23.26 9.60
N SER A 22 37.57 -23.97 8.73
CA SER A 22 37.09 -24.32 7.39
C SER A 22 35.85 -25.23 7.41
N VAL A 23 35.79 -26.18 8.34
CA VAL A 23 34.65 -27.10 8.52
C VAL A 23 33.47 -26.38 9.16
N ARG A 24 33.73 -25.58 10.20
CA ARG A 24 32.74 -24.74 10.87
C ARG A 24 32.05 -23.80 9.87
N GLU A 25 32.84 -23.07 9.09
CA GLU A 25 32.30 -22.13 8.11
C GLU A 25 31.63 -22.84 6.94
N PHE A 26 32.15 -24.01 6.53
CA PHE A 26 31.44 -24.86 5.58
C PHE A 26 30.06 -25.24 6.08
N PHE A 27 29.87 -25.65 7.34
CA PHE A 27 28.55 -26.04 7.85
C PHE A 27 27.64 -24.85 8.18
N ASN A 28 28.17 -23.80 8.79
CA ASN A 28 27.35 -22.71 9.32
C ASN A 28 26.98 -21.67 8.27
N SER A 29 27.72 -21.56 7.16
CA SER A 29 27.47 -20.50 6.17
C SER A 29 26.34 -20.81 5.17
N GLY A 30 25.82 -19.76 4.55
CA GLY A 30 24.87 -19.77 3.43
C GLY A 30 25.50 -19.28 2.11
N ALA A 31 24.66 -19.01 1.12
CA ALA A 31 25.05 -18.35 -0.13
C ALA A 31 25.28 -16.85 0.09
N THR A 32 26.20 -16.27 -0.68
CA THR A 32 26.51 -14.81 -0.77
C THR A 32 26.39 -14.04 0.55
N ASN A 33 25.33 -13.23 0.72
CA ASN A 33 25.12 -12.33 1.86
C ASN A 33 24.49 -13.04 3.07
N GLN A 34 24.05 -14.30 2.88
CA GLN A 34 23.47 -15.18 3.87
C GLN A 34 22.14 -14.68 4.44
N VAL A 35 21.41 -13.85 3.70
CA VAL A 35 20.10 -13.32 4.07
C VAL A 35 19.11 -14.47 4.30
N THR A 36 18.95 -15.35 3.32
CA THR A 36 18.08 -16.54 3.39
C THR A 36 18.47 -17.48 4.54
N LEU A 37 19.76 -17.58 4.86
CA LEU A 37 20.21 -18.38 6.01
C LEU A 37 19.63 -17.83 7.32
N HIS A 38 19.76 -16.52 7.52
CA HIS A 38 19.25 -15.84 8.71
C HIS A 38 17.71 -15.90 8.76
N ASP A 39 17.06 -15.57 7.64
CA ASP A 39 15.61 -15.53 7.51
C ASP A 39 14.96 -16.89 7.75
N ASN A 40 15.57 -17.98 7.26
CA ASN A 40 15.08 -19.33 7.52
C ASN A 40 14.85 -19.60 9.01
N SER A 41 15.75 -19.13 9.87
CA SER A 41 15.60 -19.30 11.32
C SER A 41 14.76 -18.21 11.98
N ALA A 42 14.82 -16.97 11.48
CA ALA A 42 14.09 -15.84 12.04
C ALA A 42 12.58 -15.91 11.75
N ALA A 43 12.17 -16.39 10.57
CA ALA A 43 10.78 -16.43 10.13
C ALA A 43 9.87 -17.28 11.05
N TYR A 44 10.40 -18.34 11.67
CA TYR A 44 9.65 -19.12 12.66
C TYR A 44 9.21 -18.27 13.87
N ARG A 45 9.89 -17.15 14.15
CA ARG A 45 9.54 -16.19 15.22
C ARG A 45 8.43 -15.23 14.82
N LYS A 46 7.93 -15.25 13.57
CA LYS A 46 6.73 -14.49 13.19
C LYS A 46 5.50 -15.13 13.84
N TYR A 47 5.43 -16.46 13.82
CA TYR A 47 4.29 -17.22 14.32
C TYR A 47 4.27 -17.32 15.86
N ARG A 48 3.11 -17.00 16.44
CA ARG A 48 2.78 -17.19 17.87
C ARG A 48 1.77 -18.32 17.98
N LEU A 49 1.93 -19.14 19.00
CA LEU A 49 1.05 -20.28 19.24
C LEU A 49 0.05 -19.92 20.35
N LEU A 50 -1.26 -20.03 20.11
CA LEU A 50 -2.31 -19.73 21.10
C LEU A 50 -2.67 -20.97 21.96
N PRO A 51 -2.21 -21.06 23.23
CA PRO A 51 -2.44 -22.25 24.04
C PRO A 51 -3.92 -22.40 24.43
N ARG A 52 -4.36 -23.64 24.63
CA ARG A 52 -5.69 -23.94 25.16
C ARG A 52 -5.56 -24.20 26.66
N VAL A 53 -6.52 -23.73 27.45
CA VAL A 53 -6.53 -23.93 28.92
C VAL A 53 -7.46 -25.08 29.32
N LEU A 54 -7.21 -25.70 30.48
CA LEU A 54 -8.09 -26.66 31.17
C LEU A 54 -8.53 -27.94 30.40
N ARG A 55 -7.61 -28.66 29.76
CA ARG A 55 -7.83 -30.02 29.23
C ARG A 55 -6.80 -31.00 29.77
N ASP A 56 -7.20 -32.26 29.69
CA ASP A 56 -6.42 -33.38 30.19
C ASP A 56 -5.23 -33.68 29.26
N VAL A 57 -4.04 -33.46 29.78
CA VAL A 57 -2.76 -33.71 29.12
C VAL A 57 -1.98 -34.83 29.81
N SER A 58 -2.65 -35.63 30.64
CA SER A 58 -2.03 -36.79 31.31
C SER A 58 -1.48 -37.82 30.31
N ARG A 59 -1.92 -37.78 29.05
CA ARG A 59 -1.38 -38.53 27.91
C ARG A 59 -1.29 -37.63 26.68
N VAL A 60 -0.10 -37.56 26.07
CA VAL A 60 0.16 -36.86 24.80
C VAL A 60 0.84 -37.84 23.85
N GLU A 61 0.18 -38.18 22.74
CA GLU A 61 0.77 -39.02 21.68
C GLU A 61 1.45 -38.11 20.63
N THR A 62 2.77 -38.20 20.51
CA THR A 62 3.57 -37.38 19.58
C THR A 62 3.91 -38.10 18.27
N GLY A 63 3.76 -39.42 18.23
CA GLY A 63 4.22 -40.25 17.11
C GLY A 63 3.34 -40.12 15.87
N ILE A 64 3.95 -40.32 14.71
CA ILE A 64 3.29 -40.32 13.39
C ILE A 64 3.75 -41.52 12.54
N SER A 65 2.92 -41.96 11.60
CA SER A 65 3.31 -42.97 10.60
C SER A 65 3.94 -42.32 9.37
N LEU A 66 5.24 -42.52 9.15
CA LEU A 66 5.97 -42.00 8.00
C LEU A 66 6.66 -43.12 7.21
N PHE A 67 6.45 -43.15 5.89
CA PHE A 67 6.95 -44.19 4.99
C PHE A 67 6.58 -45.62 5.45
N GLY A 68 5.34 -45.80 5.91
CA GLY A 68 4.80 -47.08 6.37
C GLY A 68 5.33 -47.54 7.74
N ARG A 69 5.88 -46.63 8.55
CA ARG A 69 6.37 -46.96 9.89
C ARG A 69 6.18 -45.83 10.88
N GLU A 70 5.82 -46.18 12.10
CA GLU A 70 5.70 -45.21 13.20
C GLU A 70 7.08 -44.66 13.59
N ILE A 71 7.14 -43.34 13.72
CA ILE A 71 8.27 -42.59 14.30
C ILE A 71 7.84 -41.86 15.57
N LEU A 72 8.78 -41.57 16.45
CA LEU A 72 8.51 -41.03 17.80
C LEU A 72 7.81 -39.65 17.78
N PHE A 73 8.18 -38.78 16.84
CA PHE A 73 7.63 -37.45 16.63
C PHE A 73 7.98 -36.96 15.21
N PRO A 74 7.31 -35.92 14.67
CA PRO A 74 7.37 -35.57 13.24
C PRO A 74 8.63 -34.75 12.88
N LEU A 75 9.80 -35.29 13.21
CA LEU A 75 11.12 -34.75 12.87
C LEU A 75 12.04 -35.87 12.40
N CYS A 76 12.77 -35.63 11.32
CA CYS A 76 13.78 -36.54 10.79
C CYS A 76 15.12 -35.81 10.55
N ALA A 77 16.22 -36.57 10.46
CA ALA A 77 17.52 -35.99 10.09
C ALA A 77 17.56 -35.74 8.58
N SER A 78 17.73 -34.48 8.16
CA SER A 78 17.82 -34.10 6.74
C SER A 78 19.09 -34.65 6.09
N PRO A 79 19.08 -35.00 4.78
CA PRO A 79 20.30 -35.32 4.06
C PRO A 79 21.33 -34.19 4.18
N ALA A 80 22.45 -34.51 4.82
CA ALA A 80 23.61 -33.64 4.89
C ALA A 80 24.84 -34.48 4.53
N GLY A 81 25.57 -34.05 3.50
CA GLY A 81 26.82 -34.69 3.08
C GLY A 81 27.99 -34.30 3.97
N LEU A 82 29.08 -35.03 3.83
CA LEU A 82 30.36 -34.76 4.49
C LEU A 82 30.30 -34.83 6.03
N GLN A 83 29.47 -35.70 6.61
CA GLN A 83 29.31 -35.75 8.06
C GLN A 83 30.59 -36.20 8.79
N ALA A 84 31.49 -36.92 8.10
CA ALA A 84 32.76 -37.34 8.68
C ALA A 84 33.72 -36.18 8.99
N MET A 85 33.44 -34.96 8.47
CA MET A 85 34.16 -33.74 8.89
C MET A 85 33.77 -33.28 10.30
N ALA A 86 32.56 -33.62 10.76
CA ALA A 86 32.11 -33.30 12.11
C ALA A 86 32.61 -34.34 13.13
N HIS A 87 32.58 -35.62 12.76
CA HIS A 87 33.04 -36.73 13.60
C HIS A 87 33.43 -37.93 12.73
N PRO A 88 34.50 -38.70 13.03
CA PRO A 88 35.00 -39.77 12.15
C PRO A 88 33.97 -40.84 11.75
N GLU A 89 32.97 -41.11 12.60
CA GLU A 89 31.89 -42.07 12.31
C GLU A 89 30.77 -41.49 11.43
N GLY A 90 30.76 -40.18 11.20
CA GLY A 90 29.86 -39.47 10.28
C GLY A 90 28.42 -39.96 10.25
N GLU A 91 27.97 -40.33 9.05
CA GLU A 91 26.60 -40.80 8.78
C GLU A 91 26.24 -42.08 9.54
N LEU A 92 27.21 -42.95 9.89
CA LEU A 92 26.96 -44.17 10.66
C LEU A 92 26.47 -43.83 12.08
N ALA A 93 27.11 -42.84 12.72
CA ALA A 93 26.72 -42.36 14.04
C ALA A 93 25.34 -41.69 14.01
N THR A 94 25.04 -40.89 12.97
CA THR A 94 23.72 -40.29 12.78
C THR A 94 22.64 -41.35 12.60
N SER A 95 22.91 -42.39 11.80
CA SER A 95 21.95 -43.49 11.55
C SER A 95 21.63 -44.25 12.83
N ARG A 96 22.65 -44.59 13.63
CA ARG A 96 22.45 -45.21 14.96
C ARG A 96 21.68 -44.31 15.92
N ALA A 97 21.99 -43.01 15.96
CA ALA A 97 21.27 -42.06 16.81
C ALA A 97 19.79 -41.94 16.41
N CYS A 98 19.50 -41.84 15.11
CA CYS A 98 18.12 -41.82 14.60
C CYS A 98 17.37 -43.11 14.99
N ALA A 99 18.02 -44.27 14.85
CA ALA A 99 17.46 -45.56 15.26
C ALA A 99 17.23 -45.67 16.77
N GLN A 100 18.15 -45.16 17.57
CA GLN A 100 18.05 -45.14 19.03
C GLN A 100 16.87 -44.29 19.53
N ILE A 101 16.55 -43.21 18.84
CA ILE A 101 15.41 -42.33 19.16
C ILE A 101 14.11 -42.81 18.51
N GLY A 102 14.19 -43.45 17.35
CA GLY A 102 13.03 -43.87 16.55
C GLY A 102 12.54 -42.79 15.58
N VAL A 103 13.46 -42.12 14.88
CA VAL A 103 13.18 -41.20 13.76
C VAL A 103 13.91 -41.64 12.50
N ASN A 104 13.48 -41.15 11.33
CA ASN A 104 14.09 -41.53 10.05
C ASN A 104 15.29 -40.64 9.69
N MET A 105 16.12 -41.11 8.76
CA MET A 105 17.33 -40.41 8.29
C MET A 105 17.35 -40.27 6.78
N GLY A 106 17.69 -39.07 6.31
CA GLY A 106 18.07 -38.81 4.93
C GLY A 106 19.57 -38.99 4.69
N ILE A 107 19.92 -39.69 3.61
CA ILE A 107 21.30 -39.98 3.20
C ILE A 107 21.64 -39.09 2.00
N SER A 108 22.73 -38.35 2.07
CA SER A 108 23.19 -37.51 0.96
C SER A 108 23.93 -38.34 -0.10
N SER A 109 23.85 -37.93 -1.38
CA SER A 109 24.76 -38.44 -2.41
C SER A 109 26.23 -38.11 -2.10
N TYR A 110 26.49 -37.10 -1.27
CA TYR A 110 27.83 -36.70 -0.79
C TYR A 110 28.18 -37.27 0.59
N ALA A 111 27.57 -38.40 1.00
CA ALA A 111 27.91 -39.08 2.24
C ALA A 111 29.34 -39.65 2.21
N ASN A 112 29.99 -39.76 3.38
CA ASN A 112 31.33 -40.35 3.48
C ASN A 112 31.33 -41.88 3.63
N HIS A 113 30.17 -42.48 3.85
CA HIS A 113 29.95 -43.91 3.89
C HIS A 113 28.94 -44.33 2.81
N SER A 114 28.96 -45.62 2.44
CA SER A 114 28.00 -46.15 1.48
C SER A 114 26.59 -46.26 2.07
N VAL A 115 25.58 -46.24 1.20
CA VAL A 115 24.17 -46.38 1.64
C VAL A 115 23.94 -47.70 2.39
N GLU A 116 24.64 -48.77 2.02
CA GLU A 116 24.58 -50.07 2.68
C GLU A 116 25.15 -49.98 4.10
N GLU A 117 26.33 -49.41 4.29
CA GLU A 117 26.93 -49.25 5.62
C GLU A 117 26.07 -48.37 6.54
N ILE A 118 25.49 -47.29 6.00
CA ILE A 118 24.67 -46.35 6.77
C ILE A 118 23.35 -46.99 7.20
N THR A 119 22.67 -47.69 6.28
CA THR A 119 21.41 -48.39 6.58
C THR A 119 21.64 -49.54 7.57
N ASP A 120 22.71 -50.32 7.38
CA ASP A 120 23.11 -51.40 8.29
C ASP A 120 23.42 -50.88 9.69
N ALA A 121 24.14 -49.76 9.81
CA ALA A 121 24.46 -49.16 11.11
C ALA A 121 23.20 -48.83 11.92
N GLY A 122 22.18 -48.24 11.29
CA GLY A 122 20.89 -47.96 11.94
C GLY A 122 20.14 -49.24 12.30
N ASN A 123 20.03 -50.16 11.35
CA ASN A 123 19.30 -51.43 11.51
C ASN A 123 19.88 -52.34 12.61
N GLN A 124 21.18 -52.22 12.91
CA GLN A 124 21.81 -52.91 14.04
C GLN A 124 21.30 -52.43 15.41
N VAL A 125 20.77 -51.20 15.50
CA VAL A 125 20.21 -50.63 16.74
C VAL A 125 18.71 -50.87 16.80
N ALA A 126 17.98 -50.38 15.81
CA ALA A 126 16.55 -50.58 15.64
C ALA A 126 16.20 -50.33 14.17
N PRO A 127 15.16 -50.98 13.62
CA PRO A 127 14.78 -50.65 12.26
C PRO A 127 14.35 -49.17 12.23
N ILE A 128 14.68 -48.45 11.17
CA ILE A 128 14.19 -47.11 10.79
C ILE A 128 14.06 -47.05 9.26
N ASN A 129 13.33 -46.08 8.72
CA ASN A 129 13.36 -45.84 7.29
C ASN A 129 14.51 -44.88 6.94
N HIS A 130 15.17 -45.15 5.82
CA HIS A 130 16.13 -44.24 5.20
C HIS A 130 15.58 -43.71 3.89
N VAL A 131 15.95 -42.49 3.54
CA VAL A 131 15.64 -41.87 2.24
C VAL A 131 16.94 -41.43 1.57
N MET A 132 17.02 -41.50 0.25
CA MET A 132 18.24 -41.16 -0.49
C MET A 132 18.07 -39.84 -1.22
N GLN A 133 18.86 -38.84 -0.86
CA GLN A 133 18.96 -37.60 -1.62
C GLN A 133 19.75 -37.82 -2.89
N LEU A 134 19.17 -37.43 -4.03
CA LEU A 134 19.77 -37.56 -5.34
C LEU A 134 19.94 -36.19 -5.99
N TYR A 135 21.14 -35.90 -6.48
CA TYR A 135 21.37 -34.82 -7.45
C TYR A 135 21.30 -35.41 -8.85
N ALA A 136 20.69 -34.70 -9.80
CA ALA A 136 20.73 -35.11 -11.20
C ALA A 136 22.19 -35.10 -11.69
N MET A 137 22.62 -36.16 -12.36
CA MET A 137 24.03 -36.34 -12.74
C MET A 137 24.24 -36.30 -14.25
N ASN A 138 25.44 -35.86 -14.66
CA ASN A 138 25.86 -35.95 -16.06
C ASN A 138 25.98 -37.42 -16.53
N ASP A 139 26.40 -38.31 -15.63
CA ASP A 139 26.46 -39.75 -15.87
C ASP A 139 25.18 -40.45 -15.37
N LYS A 140 24.23 -40.66 -16.29
CA LYS A 140 22.97 -41.34 -16.00
C LYS A 140 23.13 -42.79 -15.57
N ALA A 141 24.16 -43.50 -16.04
CA ALA A 141 24.40 -44.87 -15.63
C ALA A 141 24.87 -44.93 -14.17
N LYS A 142 25.67 -43.95 -13.74
CA LYS A 142 26.06 -43.80 -12.33
C LYS A 142 24.88 -43.38 -11.45
N GLN A 143 24.06 -42.44 -11.93
CA GLN A 143 22.81 -42.05 -11.25
C GLN A 143 21.88 -43.25 -11.04
N GLU A 144 21.70 -44.12 -12.05
CA GLU A 144 20.92 -45.35 -11.91
C GLU A 144 21.54 -46.29 -10.86
N ARG A 145 22.86 -46.50 -10.86
CA ARG A 145 23.52 -47.35 -9.85
C ARG A 145 23.24 -46.86 -8.43
N ILE A 146 23.29 -45.55 -8.18
CA ILE A 146 22.95 -44.96 -6.88
C ILE A 146 21.52 -45.31 -6.47
N VAL A 147 20.56 -45.13 -7.38
CA VAL A 147 19.14 -45.43 -7.12
C VAL A 147 18.93 -46.91 -6.82
N ARG A 148 19.52 -47.81 -7.61
CA ARG A 148 19.41 -49.27 -7.43
C ARG A 148 20.03 -49.74 -6.11
N ARG A 149 21.18 -49.18 -5.73
CA ARG A 149 21.84 -49.47 -4.45
C ARG A 149 21.01 -49.00 -3.27
N ALA A 150 20.46 -47.79 -3.33
CA ALA A 150 19.58 -47.28 -2.30
C ALA A 150 18.31 -48.13 -2.15
N GLU A 151 17.69 -48.55 -3.26
CA GLU A 151 16.53 -49.46 -3.23
C GLU A 151 16.89 -50.82 -2.61
N ALA A 152 18.03 -51.39 -2.99
CA ALA A 152 18.50 -52.67 -2.45
C ALA A 152 18.87 -52.60 -0.97
N ALA A 153 19.38 -51.46 -0.50
CA ALA A 153 19.67 -51.17 0.90
C ALA A 153 18.40 -50.88 1.72
N GLY A 154 17.22 -50.82 1.08
CA GLY A 154 15.94 -50.65 1.75
C GLY A 154 15.50 -49.20 1.96
N CYS A 155 16.11 -48.23 1.27
CA CYS A 155 15.61 -46.86 1.26
C CYS A 155 14.17 -46.80 0.74
N ARG A 156 13.36 -45.92 1.32
CA ARG A 156 11.92 -45.80 1.00
C ARG A 156 11.59 -44.77 -0.06
N ALA A 157 12.41 -43.73 -0.15
CA ALA A 157 12.17 -42.61 -1.04
C ALA A 157 13.49 -42.08 -1.64
N ILE A 158 13.39 -41.53 -2.84
CA ILE A 158 14.35 -40.63 -3.45
C ILE A 158 13.93 -39.19 -3.19
N PHE A 159 14.81 -38.38 -2.63
CA PHE A 159 14.67 -36.94 -2.52
C PHE A 159 15.49 -36.30 -3.64
N LEU A 160 14.86 -36.09 -4.80
CA LEU A 160 15.49 -35.43 -5.94
C LEU A 160 15.68 -33.95 -5.62
N THR A 161 16.93 -33.50 -5.59
CA THR A 161 17.27 -32.10 -5.29
C THR A 161 17.15 -31.26 -6.56
N ALA A 162 16.09 -30.46 -6.65
CA ALA A 162 15.75 -29.65 -7.82
C ALA A 162 16.35 -28.23 -7.77
N ASP A 163 16.59 -27.68 -6.57
CA ASP A 163 17.12 -26.32 -6.39
C ASP A 163 18.62 -26.18 -6.69
N SER A 164 19.31 -27.29 -7.00
CA SER A 164 20.77 -27.35 -7.11
C SER A 164 21.32 -27.81 -8.49
N PRO A 165 20.89 -27.23 -9.64
CA PRO A 165 21.47 -27.54 -10.96
C PRO A 165 22.94 -27.12 -11.08
N VAL A 166 23.32 -26.04 -10.40
CA VAL A 166 24.68 -25.50 -10.30
C VAL A 166 24.97 -25.31 -8.81
N LEU A 167 26.23 -25.37 -8.38
CA LEU A 167 26.55 -25.11 -6.98
C LEU A 167 26.33 -23.62 -6.64
N GLY A 168 25.62 -23.33 -5.55
CA GLY A 168 25.43 -21.96 -5.07
C GLY A 168 26.74 -21.24 -4.72
N VAL A 169 26.77 -19.92 -4.93
CA VAL A 169 27.94 -19.08 -4.64
C VAL A 169 28.11 -18.90 -3.14
N ARG A 170 29.25 -19.34 -2.59
CA ARG A 170 29.54 -19.31 -1.15
C ARG A 170 30.89 -18.66 -0.87
N TRP A 171 30.87 -17.35 -0.57
CA TRP A 171 32.10 -16.58 -0.39
C TRP A 171 33.01 -17.12 0.71
N ASN A 172 32.47 -17.70 1.78
CA ASN A 172 33.30 -18.28 2.84
C ASN A 172 34.01 -19.55 2.38
N GLU A 173 33.40 -20.37 1.51
CA GLU A 173 34.09 -21.52 0.92
C GLU A 173 35.24 -21.05 0.02
N TRP A 174 35.02 -20.02 -0.80
CA TRP A 174 36.06 -19.44 -1.65
C TRP A 174 37.19 -18.77 -0.86
N ARG A 175 36.86 -17.96 0.17
CA ARG A 175 37.84 -17.29 1.04
C ARG A 175 38.73 -18.28 1.79
N ASN A 176 38.17 -19.40 2.22
CA ASN A 176 38.90 -20.45 2.93
C ASN A 176 39.53 -21.50 2.00
N GLY A 177 39.29 -21.42 0.69
CA GLY A 177 39.72 -22.43 -0.27
C GLY A 177 39.20 -23.83 0.10
N PHE A 178 37.92 -23.94 0.47
CA PHE A 178 37.36 -25.17 1.02
C PHE A 178 37.58 -26.37 0.08
N LYS A 179 38.08 -27.46 0.68
CA LYS A 179 38.15 -28.80 0.12
C LYS A 179 37.79 -29.80 1.21
N ALA A 180 37.18 -30.92 0.83
CA ALA A 180 36.97 -32.01 1.77
C ALA A 180 38.33 -32.47 2.34
N PRO A 181 38.44 -32.78 3.65
CA PRO A 181 39.67 -33.26 4.25
C PRO A 181 40.27 -34.50 3.55
N ILE A 182 41.61 -34.58 3.53
CA ILE A 182 42.34 -35.74 3.00
C ILE A 182 41.91 -37.00 3.75
N GLY A 183 41.67 -38.08 3.00
CA GLY A 183 41.25 -39.37 3.52
C GLY A 183 39.73 -39.59 3.49
N LEU A 184 38.93 -38.57 3.21
CA LEU A 184 37.48 -38.71 3.00
C LEU A 184 37.16 -38.98 1.53
N GLY A 185 36.22 -39.90 1.29
CA GLY A 185 35.70 -40.24 -0.04
C GLY A 185 34.21 -39.95 -0.17
N TYR A 186 33.68 -40.07 -1.40
CA TYR A 186 32.24 -40.04 -1.71
C TYR A 186 31.84 -41.39 -2.33
N PRO A 187 31.58 -42.43 -1.52
CA PRO A 187 31.36 -43.80 -2.01
C PRO A 187 30.17 -43.93 -2.97
N MET A 188 29.17 -43.05 -2.86
CA MET A 188 28.01 -43.02 -3.77
C MET A 188 28.40 -42.56 -5.18
N TYR A 189 29.36 -41.62 -5.29
CA TYR A 189 29.89 -41.15 -6.57
C TYR A 189 31.06 -42.00 -7.10
N GLU A 190 31.48 -43.03 -6.35
CA GLU A 190 32.67 -43.84 -6.63
C GLU A 190 33.94 -42.96 -6.72
N ARG A 191 34.02 -41.89 -5.90
CA ARG A 191 35.15 -40.94 -5.87
C ARG A 191 35.96 -41.10 -4.60
N TYR A 192 37.28 -41.20 -4.77
CA TYR A 192 38.24 -41.37 -3.66
C TYR A 192 38.98 -40.06 -3.35
N SER A 193 39.65 -40.01 -2.21
CA SER A 193 40.30 -38.80 -1.68
C SER A 193 41.20 -38.11 -2.71
N ASP A 194 42.05 -38.84 -3.44
CA ASP A 194 43.00 -38.23 -4.38
C ASP A 194 42.31 -37.49 -5.53
N GLU A 195 41.23 -38.07 -6.06
CA GLU A 195 40.40 -37.42 -7.10
C GLU A 195 39.69 -36.18 -6.53
N ILE A 196 39.16 -36.26 -5.32
CA ILE A 196 38.49 -35.14 -4.65
C ILE A 196 39.47 -33.99 -4.39
N GLN A 197 40.71 -34.28 -3.99
CA GLN A 197 41.74 -33.26 -3.75
C GLN A 197 42.18 -32.54 -5.02
N SER A 198 42.11 -33.22 -6.18
CA SER A 198 42.60 -32.72 -7.47
C SER A 198 41.77 -31.57 -8.06
N GLN A 199 40.58 -31.31 -7.53
CA GLN A 199 39.64 -30.30 -8.02
C GLN A 199 39.28 -29.29 -6.93
N SER A 200 38.74 -28.13 -7.32
CA SER A 200 38.03 -27.27 -6.39
C SER A 200 36.67 -27.90 -6.04
N HIS A 201 36.01 -27.42 -4.98
CA HIS A 201 34.68 -27.90 -4.63
C HIS A 201 33.67 -27.63 -5.76
N ASP A 202 33.71 -26.43 -6.35
CA ASP A 202 32.87 -26.00 -7.46
C ASP A 202 33.06 -26.87 -8.71
N ASP A 203 34.31 -27.09 -9.13
CA ASP A 203 34.63 -27.93 -10.29
C ASP A 203 34.22 -29.40 -10.04
N GLY A 204 34.40 -29.87 -8.81
CA GLY A 204 34.00 -31.20 -8.37
C GLY A 204 32.49 -31.41 -8.45
N PHE A 205 31.70 -30.40 -8.07
CA PHE A 205 30.25 -30.42 -8.17
C PHE A 205 29.79 -30.35 -9.63
N ALA A 206 30.30 -29.38 -10.39
CA ALA A 206 29.92 -29.17 -11.80
C ALA A 206 30.25 -30.37 -12.69
N SER A 207 31.36 -31.07 -12.42
CA SER A 207 31.73 -32.27 -13.17
C SER A 207 30.80 -33.47 -12.90
N ALA A 208 30.24 -33.57 -11.70
CA ALA A 208 29.38 -34.68 -11.30
C ALA A 208 27.91 -34.46 -11.68
N ASN A 209 27.39 -33.24 -11.45
CA ASN A 209 25.97 -32.93 -11.52
C ASN A 209 25.58 -32.25 -12.82
N SER A 210 24.34 -32.48 -13.24
CA SER A 210 23.78 -31.94 -14.47
C SER A 210 23.03 -30.64 -14.21
N ALA A 211 23.47 -29.57 -14.88
CA ALA A 211 22.75 -28.30 -14.92
C ALA A 211 21.53 -28.31 -15.86
N SER A 212 21.33 -29.38 -16.62
CA SER A 212 20.24 -29.53 -17.59
C SER A 212 19.10 -30.43 -17.10
N HIS A 213 18.95 -30.61 -15.79
CA HIS A 213 17.85 -31.38 -15.23
C HIS A 213 16.50 -30.69 -15.50
N SER A 214 15.42 -31.46 -15.58
CA SER A 214 14.08 -30.91 -15.69
C SER A 214 13.02 -31.92 -15.26
N TRP A 215 11.82 -31.43 -14.94
CA TRP A 215 10.65 -32.25 -14.61
C TRP A 215 10.38 -33.32 -15.68
N ALA A 216 10.40 -32.91 -16.95
CA ALA A 216 10.09 -33.75 -18.10
C ALA A 216 11.08 -34.92 -18.30
N THR A 217 12.33 -34.78 -17.84
CA THR A 217 13.37 -35.80 -18.03
C THR A 217 13.58 -36.65 -16.80
N GLU A 218 13.69 -36.03 -15.62
CA GLU A 218 14.09 -36.73 -14.40
C GLU A 218 12.97 -37.61 -13.82
N ILE A 219 11.74 -37.10 -13.75
CA ILE A 219 10.64 -37.81 -13.07
C ILE A 219 10.21 -39.07 -13.83
N PRO A 220 9.93 -39.02 -15.14
CA PRO A 220 9.58 -40.23 -15.88
C PRO A 220 10.71 -41.27 -15.89
N TRP A 221 11.96 -40.82 -15.97
CA TRP A 221 13.12 -41.71 -15.94
C TRP A 221 13.27 -42.39 -14.58
N LEU A 222 13.24 -41.66 -13.47
CA LEU A 222 13.32 -42.25 -12.13
C LEU A 222 12.19 -43.26 -11.91
N ARG A 223 10.95 -42.94 -12.34
CA ARG A 223 9.83 -43.89 -12.27
C ARG A 223 10.05 -45.17 -13.07
N SER A 224 10.79 -45.11 -14.18
CA SER A 224 11.10 -46.29 -14.98
C SER A 224 12.12 -47.23 -14.30
N ILE A 225 12.91 -46.72 -13.35
CA ILE A 225 14.03 -47.45 -12.74
C ILE A 225 13.90 -47.75 -11.25
N THR A 226 12.87 -47.27 -10.54
CA THR A 226 12.69 -47.60 -9.11
C THR A 226 11.22 -47.65 -8.69
N LYS A 227 10.95 -48.42 -7.64
CA LYS A 227 9.67 -48.49 -6.93
C LYS A 227 9.66 -47.66 -5.64
N MET A 228 10.79 -47.08 -5.25
CA MET A 228 10.83 -46.11 -4.15
C MET A 228 9.91 -44.93 -4.46
N GLU A 229 9.46 -44.27 -3.39
CA GLU A 229 8.74 -43.01 -3.54
C GLU A 229 9.66 -41.94 -4.15
N ILE A 230 9.14 -41.03 -4.97
CA ILE A 230 9.90 -39.91 -5.54
C ILE A 230 9.36 -38.62 -4.98
N TRP A 231 10.24 -37.90 -4.28
CA TRP A 231 9.96 -36.62 -3.67
C TRP A 231 10.87 -35.55 -4.25
N ILE A 232 10.33 -34.34 -4.37
CA ILE A 232 11.07 -33.20 -4.88
C ILE A 232 11.49 -32.31 -3.73
N LYS A 233 12.79 -32.16 -3.55
CA LYS A 233 13.41 -31.29 -2.54
C LYS A 233 13.94 -30.03 -3.21
N GLY A 234 13.62 -28.88 -2.65
CA GLY A 234 13.97 -27.59 -3.26
C GLY A 234 12.77 -26.77 -3.74
N VAL A 235 11.56 -27.14 -3.32
CA VAL A 235 10.32 -26.47 -3.71
C VAL A 235 10.09 -25.26 -2.82
N LEU A 236 9.74 -24.11 -3.38
CA LEU A 236 9.40 -22.88 -2.64
C LEU A 236 8.12 -22.19 -3.14
N THR A 237 7.50 -22.71 -4.20
CA THR A 237 6.37 -22.07 -4.88
C THR A 237 5.16 -23.00 -4.95
N SER A 238 3.97 -22.44 -5.17
CA SER A 238 2.74 -23.25 -5.32
C SER A 238 2.73 -23.99 -6.65
N GLU A 239 3.31 -23.37 -7.67
CA GLU A 239 3.42 -23.81 -9.05
C GLU A 239 4.26 -25.08 -9.15
N ASP A 240 5.37 -25.15 -8.42
CA ASP A 240 6.21 -26.36 -8.36
C ASP A 240 5.52 -27.50 -7.60
N VAL A 241 4.61 -27.20 -6.66
CA VAL A 241 3.76 -28.22 -6.01
C VAL A 241 2.75 -28.78 -6.99
N GLU A 242 2.07 -27.93 -7.76
CA GLU A 242 1.14 -28.37 -8.82
C GLU A 242 1.87 -29.17 -9.88
N THR A 243 3.05 -28.72 -10.31
CA THR A 243 3.91 -29.46 -11.25
C THR A 243 4.30 -30.82 -10.68
N ALA A 244 4.68 -30.90 -9.40
CA ALA A 244 4.97 -32.18 -8.77
C ALA A 244 3.76 -33.14 -8.77
N ILE A 245 2.54 -32.61 -8.58
CA ILE A 245 1.28 -33.38 -8.69
C ILE A 245 1.10 -33.89 -10.12
N GLU A 246 1.24 -33.02 -11.12
CA GLU A 246 1.10 -33.35 -12.55
C GLU A 246 2.04 -34.47 -12.99
N TYR A 247 3.29 -34.42 -12.51
CA TYR A 247 4.30 -35.45 -12.79
C TYR A 247 4.17 -36.70 -11.91
N GLY A 248 3.19 -36.77 -11.02
CA GLY A 248 2.93 -37.95 -10.18
C GLY A 248 4.03 -38.21 -9.15
N CYS A 249 4.59 -37.15 -8.56
CA CYS A 249 5.49 -37.26 -7.42
C CYS A 249 4.72 -37.73 -6.17
N ASP A 250 5.37 -38.46 -5.27
CA ASP A 250 4.76 -38.97 -4.03
C ASP A 250 4.76 -37.93 -2.90
N GLY A 251 5.52 -36.83 -3.07
CA GLY A 251 5.63 -35.76 -2.10
C GLY A 251 6.57 -34.64 -2.53
N VAL A 252 6.51 -33.52 -1.81
CA VAL A 252 7.40 -32.36 -1.97
C VAL A 252 8.01 -31.97 -0.63
N ILE A 253 9.20 -31.38 -0.67
CA ILE A 253 9.90 -30.86 0.50
C ILE A 253 10.17 -29.38 0.28
N ILE A 254 9.49 -28.56 1.08
CA ILE A 254 9.65 -27.12 1.08
C ILE A 254 11.01 -26.80 1.67
N SER A 255 11.91 -26.33 0.80
CA SER A 255 13.35 -26.30 1.09
C SER A 255 14.04 -25.31 0.17
N ASN A 256 14.94 -24.50 0.74
CA ASN A 256 15.93 -23.70 0.01
C ASN A 256 17.36 -24.17 0.31
N HIS A 257 17.51 -25.46 0.64
CA HIS A 257 18.78 -26.08 1.02
C HIS A 257 19.44 -25.42 2.25
N GLY A 258 18.62 -24.85 3.15
CA GLY A 258 19.09 -24.13 4.32
C GLY A 258 19.79 -22.81 3.98
N GLY A 259 19.40 -22.17 2.87
CA GLY A 259 19.96 -20.91 2.37
C GLY A 259 21.36 -21.05 1.77
N ARG A 260 21.76 -22.27 1.37
CA ARG A 260 23.11 -22.55 0.85
C ARG A 260 23.23 -22.42 -0.67
N GLN A 261 22.10 -22.32 -1.35
CA GLN A 261 22.03 -22.57 -2.78
C GLN A 261 21.76 -21.30 -3.57
N LEU A 262 20.74 -20.55 -3.17
CA LEU A 262 20.47 -19.20 -3.65
C LEU A 262 20.10 -18.34 -2.43
N ASP A 263 20.73 -17.18 -2.33
CA ASP A 263 20.40 -16.17 -1.32
C ASP A 263 19.24 -15.30 -1.80
N GLU A 264 18.62 -14.55 -0.89
CA GLU A 264 17.42 -13.74 -1.15
C GLU A 264 16.20 -14.56 -1.62
N THR A 265 16.19 -15.87 -1.35
CA THR A 265 15.00 -16.71 -1.50
C THR A 265 14.15 -16.69 -0.22
N PRO A 266 12.82 -16.92 -0.33
CA PRO A 266 11.93 -16.94 0.83
C PRO A 266 12.36 -17.96 1.89
N ALA A 267 12.09 -17.64 3.16
CA ALA A 267 12.22 -18.59 4.25
C ALA A 267 11.26 -19.77 4.04
N THR A 268 11.73 -20.99 4.33
CA THR A 268 10.96 -22.22 4.07
C THR A 268 9.62 -22.27 4.79
N ILE A 269 9.50 -21.71 6.00
CA ILE A 269 8.22 -21.61 6.72
C ILE A 269 7.27 -20.57 6.11
N ASP A 270 7.78 -19.55 5.42
CA ASP A 270 6.94 -18.54 4.76
C ASP A 270 6.41 -19.04 3.41
N ALA A 271 7.17 -19.92 2.74
CA ALA A 271 6.70 -20.61 1.54
C ALA A 271 5.68 -21.72 1.84
N LEU A 272 5.77 -22.35 3.01
CA LEU A 272 5.00 -23.53 3.39
C LEU A 272 3.46 -23.36 3.27
N PRO A 273 2.81 -22.26 3.73
CA PRO A 273 1.36 -22.13 3.68
C PRO A 273 0.80 -22.13 2.26
N ALA A 274 1.47 -21.43 1.33
CA ALA A 274 1.08 -21.39 -0.07
C ALA A 274 1.22 -22.77 -0.72
N CYS A 275 2.36 -23.42 -0.50
CA CYS A 275 2.60 -24.78 -0.97
C CYS A 275 1.61 -25.81 -0.39
N ALA A 276 1.30 -25.74 0.90
CA ALA A 276 0.31 -26.61 1.54
C ALA A 276 -1.11 -26.39 0.98
N LYS A 277 -1.47 -25.13 0.74
CA LYS A 277 -2.72 -24.77 0.05
C LYS A 277 -2.75 -25.27 -1.38
N ALA A 278 -1.64 -25.27 -2.10
CA ALA A 278 -1.55 -25.84 -3.45
C ALA A 278 -1.70 -27.37 -3.40
N ALA A 279 -1.05 -28.05 -2.44
CA ALA A 279 -1.19 -29.49 -2.29
C ALA A 279 -2.64 -29.94 -2.12
N ARG A 280 -3.44 -29.26 -1.27
CA ARG A 280 -4.84 -29.64 -0.96
C ARG A 280 -5.00 -31.12 -0.59
N GLY A 281 -3.98 -31.71 0.05
CA GLY A 281 -3.91 -33.15 0.34
C GLY A 281 -3.66 -34.06 -0.86
N ARG A 282 -3.56 -33.54 -2.09
CA ARG A 282 -3.27 -34.32 -3.32
C ARG A 282 -1.85 -34.86 -3.37
N ILE A 283 -0.91 -34.20 -2.68
CA ILE A 283 0.49 -34.60 -2.54
C ILE A 283 0.94 -34.34 -1.11
N ARG A 284 1.85 -35.17 -0.59
CA ARG A 284 2.37 -35.01 0.77
C ARG A 284 3.39 -33.89 0.84
N ILE A 285 3.39 -33.15 1.95
CA ILE A 285 4.28 -32.00 2.15
C ILE A 285 5.17 -32.21 3.37
N HIS A 286 6.49 -32.11 3.19
CA HIS A 286 7.46 -31.95 4.25
C HIS A 286 8.13 -30.56 4.18
N VAL A 287 8.80 -30.14 5.25
CA VAL A 287 9.62 -28.92 5.27
C VAL A 287 11.03 -29.19 5.80
N ASP A 288 12.02 -28.54 5.20
CA ASP A 288 13.44 -28.63 5.58
C ASP A 288 14.09 -27.23 5.56
N GLY A 289 14.43 -26.71 6.74
CA GLY A 289 15.10 -25.41 6.87
C GLY A 289 14.70 -24.63 8.12
N GLY A 290 15.66 -23.98 8.76
CA GLY A 290 15.38 -22.95 9.78
C GLY A 290 14.99 -23.41 11.19
N ILE A 291 14.56 -24.66 11.37
CA ILE A 291 14.04 -25.21 12.63
C ILE A 291 15.12 -25.23 13.74
N ARG A 292 14.81 -24.67 14.92
CA ARG A 292 15.74 -24.57 16.07
C ARG A 292 15.15 -24.98 17.42
N SER A 293 13.85 -25.20 17.51
CA SER A 293 13.18 -25.68 18.71
C SER A 293 12.06 -26.67 18.40
N GLY A 294 11.59 -27.40 19.42
CA GLY A 294 10.39 -28.22 19.28
C GLY A 294 9.13 -27.43 18.93
N THR A 295 9.06 -26.15 19.32
CA THR A 295 7.92 -25.28 18.93
C THR A 295 7.93 -24.90 17.45
N ASP A 296 9.09 -24.91 16.79
CA ASP A 296 9.20 -24.65 15.36
C ASP A 296 8.63 -25.80 14.54
N ILE A 297 8.86 -27.04 15.00
CA ILE A 297 8.24 -28.24 14.44
C ILE A 297 6.71 -28.10 14.53
N PHE A 298 6.20 -27.71 15.70
CA PHE A 298 4.77 -27.52 15.90
C PHE A 298 4.17 -26.47 14.94
N LYS A 299 4.84 -25.33 14.74
CA LYS A 299 4.42 -24.29 13.79
C LYS A 299 4.41 -24.80 12.35
N ALA A 300 5.43 -25.54 11.94
CA ALA A 300 5.48 -26.12 10.60
C ALA A 300 4.32 -27.10 10.36
N LEU A 301 4.00 -27.95 11.33
CA LEU A 301 2.84 -28.85 11.21
C LEU A 301 1.53 -28.07 11.10
N ALA A 302 1.39 -27.00 11.89
CA ALA A 302 0.24 -26.11 11.85
C ALA A 302 0.02 -25.41 10.51
N LEU A 303 1.11 -25.13 9.80
CA LEU A 303 1.07 -24.49 8.50
C LEU A 303 0.95 -25.51 7.35
N GLY A 304 0.81 -26.80 7.64
CA GLY A 304 0.46 -27.84 6.67
C GLY A 304 1.57 -28.81 6.31
N ALA A 305 2.71 -28.82 7.01
CA ALA A 305 3.69 -29.89 6.86
C ALA A 305 3.25 -31.17 7.59
N GLU A 306 3.59 -32.34 7.04
CA GLU A 306 3.39 -33.64 7.68
C GLU A 306 4.60 -34.06 8.54
N CYS A 307 5.80 -33.61 8.15
CA CYS A 307 7.05 -33.89 8.86
C CYS A 307 8.10 -32.82 8.57
N CYS A 308 8.96 -32.57 9.56
CA CYS A 308 10.09 -31.67 9.48
C CYS A 308 11.43 -32.42 9.28
N TRP A 309 12.39 -31.76 8.66
CA TRP A 309 13.75 -32.27 8.48
C TRP A 309 14.80 -31.25 8.96
N VAL A 310 15.87 -31.73 9.61
CA VAL A 310 16.95 -30.87 10.13
C VAL A 310 18.35 -31.34 9.71
N GLY A 311 19.09 -30.46 9.04
CA GLY A 311 20.48 -30.71 8.60
C GLY A 311 21.53 -30.22 9.61
N ARG A 312 21.72 -28.90 9.71
CA ARG A 312 22.76 -28.29 10.58
C ARG A 312 22.72 -28.75 12.04
N PRO A 313 21.55 -28.85 12.72
CA PRO A 313 21.48 -29.40 14.07
C PRO A 313 22.08 -30.80 14.21
N THR A 314 21.92 -31.65 13.19
CA THR A 314 22.53 -33.00 13.15
C THR A 314 24.05 -32.91 13.09
N LEU A 315 24.58 -32.01 12.27
CA LEU A 315 26.03 -31.78 12.15
C LEU A 315 26.62 -31.23 13.45
N TRP A 316 25.92 -30.32 14.13
CA TRP A 316 26.33 -29.80 15.43
C TRP A 316 26.31 -30.87 16.52
N GLY A 317 25.29 -31.73 16.53
CA GLY A 317 25.23 -32.90 17.40
C GLY A 317 26.43 -33.83 17.20
N LEU A 318 26.75 -34.17 15.95
CA LEU A 318 27.92 -34.97 15.63
C LEU A 318 29.21 -34.33 16.12
N ALA A 319 29.42 -33.04 15.82
CA ALA A 319 30.63 -32.33 16.24
C ALA A 319 30.79 -32.26 17.76
N HIS A 320 29.68 -32.13 18.49
CA HIS A 320 29.68 -32.05 19.95
C HIS A 320 30.06 -33.38 20.64
N GLY A 321 29.59 -34.51 20.11
CA GLY A 321 29.76 -35.79 20.81
C GLY A 321 29.47 -37.05 20.00
N GLY A 322 29.62 -37.00 18.67
CA GLY A 322 29.33 -38.11 17.76
C GLY A 322 27.87 -38.57 17.90
N GLN A 323 27.66 -39.88 17.99
CA GLN A 323 26.31 -40.46 18.14
C GLN A 323 25.55 -39.88 19.35
N GLN A 324 26.21 -39.75 20.50
CA GLN A 324 25.57 -39.25 21.72
C GLN A 324 25.13 -37.79 21.60
N GLY A 325 25.86 -36.97 20.83
CA GLY A 325 25.49 -35.59 20.56
C GLY A 325 24.30 -35.46 19.60
N VAL A 326 24.17 -36.35 18.61
CA VAL A 326 22.97 -36.42 17.76
C VAL A 326 21.76 -36.92 18.55
N GLU A 327 21.94 -37.93 19.42
CA GLU A 327 20.88 -38.36 20.33
C GLU A 327 20.44 -37.23 21.28
N LEU A 328 21.39 -36.43 21.79
CA LEU A 328 21.09 -35.27 22.62
C LEU A 328 20.29 -34.22 21.84
N MET A 329 20.69 -33.90 20.61
CA MET A 329 19.96 -33.00 19.72
C MET A 329 18.51 -33.45 19.52
N LEU A 330 18.30 -34.71 19.18
CA LEU A 330 16.95 -35.27 18.96
C LEU A 330 16.12 -35.30 20.24
N LYS A 331 16.74 -35.57 21.40
CA LYS A 331 16.09 -35.50 22.72
C LYS A 331 15.67 -34.08 23.07
N ILE A 332 16.49 -33.06 22.77
CA ILE A 332 16.13 -31.65 22.98
C ILE A 332 14.90 -31.29 22.15
N PHE A 333 14.91 -31.59 20.85
CA PHE A 333 13.75 -31.34 19.98
C PHE A 333 12.50 -32.08 20.45
N TYR A 334 12.62 -33.36 20.83
CA TYR A 334 11.51 -34.17 21.29
C TYR A 334 10.91 -33.63 22.60
N GLU A 335 11.74 -33.32 23.59
CA GLU A 335 11.27 -32.77 24.87
C GLU A 335 10.62 -31.40 24.68
N ASP A 336 11.22 -30.53 23.86
CA ASP A 336 10.63 -29.22 23.52
C ASP A 336 9.31 -29.38 22.76
N PHE A 337 9.21 -30.33 21.83
CA PHE A 337 8.00 -30.57 21.05
C PHE A 337 6.89 -31.15 21.93
N LYS A 338 7.23 -32.12 22.80
CA LYS A 338 6.29 -32.74 23.73
C LYS A 338 5.78 -31.73 24.78
N ARG A 339 6.68 -30.93 25.36
CA ARG A 339 6.30 -29.86 26.30
C ARG A 339 5.55 -28.75 25.59
N GLY A 340 5.99 -28.39 24.39
CA GLY A 340 5.36 -27.41 23.53
C GLY A 340 3.94 -27.81 23.16
N SER A 341 3.66 -29.08 22.86
CA SER A 341 2.32 -29.60 22.54
C SER A 341 1.41 -29.79 23.76
N THR A 342 1.96 -29.82 24.97
CA THR A 342 1.19 -30.02 26.22
C THR A 342 0.20 -28.86 26.48
N PRO A 343 0.58 -27.55 26.43
CA PRO A 343 -0.37 -26.44 26.51
C PRO A 343 -1.41 -26.35 25.38
N TYR A 344 -1.24 -27.08 24.27
CA TYR A 344 -2.21 -27.10 23.15
C TYR A 344 -3.16 -28.30 23.23
N GLN A 345 -2.88 -29.25 24.13
CA GLN A 345 -3.83 -30.26 24.58
C GLN A 345 -4.37 -31.16 23.45
N ILE A 346 -3.48 -31.60 22.56
CA ILE A 346 -3.79 -32.43 21.38
C ILE A 346 -3.74 -33.90 21.78
N PRO A 347 -4.85 -34.65 21.72
CA PRO A 347 -4.88 -36.03 22.24
C PRO A 347 -4.10 -37.04 21.39
N ALA A 348 -3.96 -36.84 20.07
CA ALA A 348 -3.17 -37.71 19.19
C ALA A 348 -2.85 -37.10 17.81
N PHE A 349 -1.64 -37.38 17.27
CA PHE A 349 -1.25 -37.13 15.88
C PHE A 349 -1.28 -38.44 15.05
N ARG A 350 -2.43 -39.10 14.89
CA ARG A 350 -2.49 -40.33 14.05
C ARG A 350 -2.85 -40.02 12.59
N GLN A 351 -1.89 -40.18 11.68
CA GLN A 351 -2.16 -40.36 10.26
C GLN A 351 -2.57 -41.83 9.99
N HIS A 352 -3.77 -42.06 9.45
CA HIS A 352 -4.10 -43.38 8.90
C HIS A 352 -3.42 -43.55 7.55
N GLY A 353 -2.45 -44.47 7.50
CA GLY A 353 -1.73 -44.85 6.28
C GLY A 353 -2.52 -45.80 5.37
N GLU A 354 -2.07 -45.81 4.12
CA GLU A 354 -2.35 -46.75 3.01
C GLU A 354 -3.43 -46.34 1.99
N LYS A 355 -2.95 -45.99 0.78
CA LYS A 355 -3.55 -46.14 -0.57
C LYS A 355 -5.09 -46.29 -0.67
N ASN A 356 -5.87 -45.43 -0.03
CA ASN A 356 -7.27 -45.24 -0.38
C ASN A 356 -7.38 -43.99 -1.24
N LYS A 357 -7.97 -44.14 -2.44
CA LYS A 357 -8.31 -43.07 -3.40
C LYS A 357 -9.42 -42.13 -2.88
N ASP A 358 -9.58 -42.02 -1.57
CA ASP A 358 -10.66 -41.30 -0.91
C ASP A 358 -10.10 -40.60 0.34
N LEU A 359 -9.56 -39.39 0.14
CA LEU A 359 -8.96 -38.54 1.17
C LEU A 359 -10.01 -37.76 1.99
N SER A 360 -11.29 -38.12 1.89
CA SER A 360 -12.42 -37.39 2.48
C SER A 360 -12.58 -37.56 4.01
N ASN A 361 -11.74 -38.36 4.68
CA ASN A 361 -11.92 -38.70 6.10
C ASN A 361 -10.63 -38.73 6.95
N SER A 362 -9.63 -37.90 6.65
CA SER A 362 -8.47 -37.71 7.54
C SER A 362 -8.84 -36.79 8.73
N THR A 363 -9.08 -37.37 9.90
CA THR A 363 -9.16 -36.62 11.17
C THR A 363 -7.75 -36.33 11.70
N CYS A 364 -7.06 -35.37 11.08
CA CYS A 364 -6.12 -34.52 11.79
C CYS A 364 -6.87 -33.21 12.02
N GLY A 365 -7.24 -32.90 13.27
CA GLY A 365 -7.97 -31.66 13.57
C GLY A 365 -7.20 -30.48 12.99
N LEU A 366 -7.84 -29.73 12.09
CA LEU A 366 -7.23 -28.58 11.44
C LEU A 366 -6.74 -27.58 12.49
N LEU A 367 -5.45 -27.26 12.43
CA LEU A 367 -4.93 -26.00 12.94
C LEU A 367 -5.56 -24.89 12.09
N SER A 368 -6.50 -24.14 12.65
CA SER A 368 -7.02 -22.95 12.00
C SER A 368 -6.04 -21.80 12.26
N VAL A 369 -5.59 -21.16 11.19
CA VAL A 369 -5.38 -19.71 11.27
C VAL A 369 -6.79 -19.15 11.42
N ASP A 370 -7.10 -18.59 12.58
CA ASP A 370 -8.42 -18.01 12.78
C ASP A 370 -8.58 -16.80 11.85
N ASN A 371 -9.62 -16.91 11.02
CA ASN A 371 -10.30 -15.88 10.25
C ASN A 371 -9.65 -15.46 8.90
N PRO A 372 -10.34 -15.63 7.76
CA PRO A 372 -9.92 -15.07 6.46
C PRO A 372 -9.89 -13.53 6.40
N ASN A 373 -10.26 -12.84 7.50
CA ASN A 373 -10.44 -11.39 7.58
C ASN A 373 -9.48 -10.71 8.58
N HIS A 374 -8.40 -11.37 9.04
CA HIS A 374 -7.37 -10.73 9.88
C HIS A 374 -5.96 -11.26 9.58
N ASP A 375 -5.01 -10.37 9.29
CA ASP A 375 -3.56 -10.62 9.30
C ASP A 375 -3.08 -10.89 10.73
N SER A 376 -3.30 -12.10 11.24
CA SER A 376 -2.85 -12.48 12.57
C SER A 376 -1.86 -13.65 12.47
N ASN A 377 -0.62 -13.43 12.93
CA ASN A 377 0.42 -14.47 13.01
C ASN A 377 0.17 -15.47 14.17
N TYR A 378 -1.09 -15.66 14.58
CA TYR A 378 -1.49 -16.53 15.67
C TYR A 378 -2.03 -17.85 15.15
N LEU A 379 -1.45 -18.97 15.60
CA LEU A 379 -1.88 -20.32 15.24
C LEU A 379 -2.75 -20.91 16.34
N HIS A 380 -3.96 -21.35 15.99
CA HIS A 380 -4.98 -21.93 16.88
C HIS A 380 -5.32 -23.38 16.48
N PHE A 381 -5.78 -24.19 17.46
CA PHE A 381 -6.16 -25.58 17.27
C PHE A 381 -7.69 -25.74 17.35
N ASP A 382 -8.36 -26.18 16.27
CA ASP A 382 -9.80 -26.46 16.26
C ASP A 382 -10.07 -27.95 15.96
N GLU A 383 -10.65 -28.67 16.92
CA GLU A 383 -10.95 -30.10 16.83
C GLU A 383 -12.13 -30.42 15.88
N LYS A 384 -12.81 -29.43 15.28
CA LYS A 384 -14.13 -29.60 14.64
C LYS A 384 -14.23 -29.49 13.11
N ARG A 385 -13.14 -29.33 12.34
CA ARG A 385 -13.25 -29.24 10.86
C ARG A 385 -12.74 -30.52 10.14
N PRO A 386 -13.61 -31.32 9.50
CA PRO A 386 -13.21 -32.25 8.45
C PRO A 386 -13.05 -31.55 7.09
N PHE A 387 -12.22 -32.12 6.20
CA PHE A 387 -12.03 -31.69 4.81
C PHE A 387 -13.38 -31.61 4.08
N VAL A 388 -13.77 -30.41 3.63
CA VAL A 388 -14.90 -30.27 2.71
C VAL A 388 -14.40 -30.56 1.29
N ASN A 389 -14.91 -31.63 0.69
CA ASN A 389 -14.69 -31.98 -0.72
C ASN A 389 -15.41 -30.95 -1.61
N GLU A 390 -14.67 -30.09 -2.33
CA GLU A 390 -15.19 -29.30 -3.46
C GLU A 390 -15.31 -30.17 -4.72
N SER A 391 -16.01 -31.30 -4.64
CA SER A 391 -16.25 -32.19 -5.77
C SER A 391 -17.67 -32.02 -6.33
N GLU A 392 -18.11 -30.80 -6.60
CA GLU A 392 -19.33 -30.51 -7.37
C GLU A 392 -19.20 -29.14 -8.06
N TYR A 393 -18.28 -28.98 -9.02
CA TYR A 393 -18.46 -28.01 -10.11
C TYR A 393 -17.62 -28.45 -11.31
N ASN A 394 -18.31 -29.02 -12.31
CA ASN A 394 -17.74 -29.46 -13.57
C ASN A 394 -17.66 -28.30 -14.59
N GLY A 395 -16.46 -28.11 -15.16
CA GLY A 395 -16.23 -27.66 -16.55
C GLY A 395 -15.71 -26.23 -16.74
N PRO A 396 -15.05 -25.93 -17.88
CA PRO A 396 -14.06 -26.73 -18.61
C PRO A 396 -12.69 -26.03 -18.71
N GLU A 397 -11.68 -26.83 -19.04
CA GLU A 397 -10.28 -26.49 -19.31
C GLU A 397 -10.09 -25.32 -20.29
N TYR A 398 -9.12 -24.43 -20.00
CA TYR A 398 -8.32 -23.78 -21.04
C TYR A 398 -6.87 -23.56 -20.58
N ASN A 399 -5.96 -23.98 -21.46
CA ASN A 399 -4.51 -24.03 -21.31
C ASN A 399 -3.83 -22.65 -21.37
N GLY A 400 -2.83 -22.46 -20.50
CA GLY A 400 -1.49 -21.90 -20.77
C GLY A 400 -1.35 -20.46 -21.26
N VAL A 401 -0.54 -19.65 -20.56
CA VAL A 401 0.80 -19.16 -20.96
C VAL A 401 1.48 -18.52 -19.72
N PHE A 402 2.79 -18.75 -19.61
CA PHE A 402 3.74 -18.43 -18.54
C PHE A 402 4.13 -16.94 -18.37
N ALA A 403 4.60 -16.64 -17.14
CA ALA A 403 5.69 -15.71 -16.77
C ALA A 403 5.38 -14.19 -16.89
N ASP A 404 5.92 -13.25 -16.11
CA ASP A 404 7.02 -13.22 -15.15
C ASP A 404 6.99 -11.83 -14.46
N TRP A 405 7.49 -11.74 -13.22
CA TRP A 405 8.09 -10.57 -12.52
C TRP A 405 7.29 -9.81 -11.44
N CYS A 406 7.85 -9.93 -10.23
CA CYS A 406 7.73 -9.11 -9.04
C CYS A 406 8.38 -7.72 -9.21
N LEU A 407 7.95 -6.72 -8.44
CA LEU A 407 8.54 -6.20 -7.19
C LEU A 407 7.56 -5.14 -6.62
N ASP A 408 6.82 -5.46 -5.56
CA ASP A 408 7.17 -5.14 -4.16
C ASP A 408 6.94 -3.67 -3.82
N ASP A 409 5.97 -3.39 -2.93
CA ASP A 409 6.45 -2.91 -1.65
C ASP A 409 5.53 -3.19 -0.46
N GLN A 410 6.25 -3.49 0.62
CA GLN A 410 5.79 -3.66 1.97
C GLN A 410 5.47 -2.30 2.60
N ALA A 411 4.57 -2.26 3.58
CA ALA A 411 4.89 -1.82 4.94
C ALA A 411 3.70 -1.19 5.69
N GLN A 412 3.60 -1.68 6.92
CA GLN A 412 2.84 -1.19 8.06
C GLN A 412 3.33 0.19 8.54
N PRO A 413 2.78 0.75 9.64
CA PRO A 413 3.62 0.66 10.84
C PRO A 413 2.89 0.40 12.17
N LEU A 414 3.59 -0.41 12.98
CA LEU A 414 3.54 -0.57 14.44
C LEU A 414 4.01 0.71 15.16
N GLU A 415 3.77 0.78 16.48
CA GLU A 415 4.89 1.01 17.40
C GLU A 415 4.94 -0.03 18.49
N THR A 416 6.14 -0.10 19.04
CA THR A 416 6.65 -1.02 20.03
C THR A 416 7.53 -0.21 20.98
N THR A 417 7.50 -0.54 22.27
CA THR A 417 8.58 -0.22 23.22
C THR A 417 9.83 -1.09 22.91
N ARG A 418 11.05 -0.50 22.91
CA ARG A 418 12.34 -1.12 22.48
C ARG A 418 13.06 -2.00 23.53
N PRO A 419 13.80 -3.05 23.11
CA PRO A 419 14.88 -3.72 23.86
C PRO A 419 16.31 -3.42 23.31
N PRO A 420 17.41 -3.81 24.01
CA PRO A 420 18.77 -3.31 23.72
C PRO A 420 19.65 -4.17 22.77
N HIS A 421 20.28 -3.43 21.85
CA HIS A 421 21.52 -3.55 21.06
C HIS A 421 22.23 -4.89 20.74
N ALA A 422 22.27 -5.19 19.43
CA ALA A 422 23.29 -5.94 18.70
C ALA A 422 24.32 -4.98 18.05
N GLU A 423 25.56 -5.43 17.80
CA GLU A 423 26.58 -4.62 17.11
C GLU A 423 26.17 -4.27 15.67
N ALA A 424 26.34 -3.00 15.33
CA ALA A 424 25.54 -2.27 14.35
C ALA A 424 26.02 -2.46 12.90
N SER A 425 25.07 -2.72 11.99
CA SER A 425 25.15 -2.18 10.63
C SER A 425 25.51 -0.70 10.73
N PRO A 426 26.43 -0.12 9.93
CA PRO A 426 26.84 1.26 10.12
C PRO A 426 25.59 2.14 10.14
N LEU A 427 25.34 2.78 11.29
CA LEU A 427 24.23 3.70 11.48
C LEU A 427 24.20 4.65 10.28
N CYS A 428 23.04 4.81 9.66
CA CYS A 428 22.92 5.74 8.55
C CYS A 428 23.21 7.16 9.08
N GLN A 429 24.33 7.73 8.66
CA GLN A 429 24.80 9.06 9.04
C GLN A 429 24.66 10.06 7.90
N SER A 430 23.88 9.74 6.86
CA SER A 430 23.51 10.74 5.85
C SER A 430 22.71 11.87 6.53
N GLN A 431 22.74 13.04 5.91
CA GLN A 431 22.03 14.20 6.43
C GLN A 431 20.52 13.93 6.51
N GLU A 432 19.99 13.21 5.52
CA GLU A 432 18.59 12.80 5.43
C GLU A 432 18.20 11.87 6.57
N CYS A 433 19.03 10.87 6.89
CA CYS A 433 18.80 9.96 8.02
C CYS A 433 18.83 10.70 9.37
N ILE A 434 19.78 11.63 9.55
CA ILE A 434 19.88 12.41 10.79
C ILE A 434 18.68 13.34 10.94
N HIS A 435 18.27 14.02 9.86
CA HIS A 435 17.10 14.90 9.87
C HIS A 435 15.80 14.13 10.13
N ALA A 436 15.60 12.98 9.48
CA ALA A 436 14.44 12.13 9.70
C ALA A 436 14.39 11.61 11.14
N ALA A 437 15.49 11.05 11.64
CA ALA A 437 15.57 10.56 13.02
C ALA A 437 15.32 11.69 14.04
N SER A 438 15.88 12.89 13.81
CA SER A 438 15.66 14.04 14.69
C SER A 438 14.20 14.50 14.66
N ASN A 439 13.55 14.50 13.50
CA ASN A 439 12.15 14.89 13.38
C ASN A 439 11.21 13.88 14.08
N ILE A 440 11.46 12.58 13.89
CA ILE A 440 10.71 11.52 14.58
C ILE A 440 10.86 11.68 16.09
N LEU A 441 12.09 11.74 16.60
CA LEU A 441 12.35 11.87 18.04
C LEU A 441 11.78 13.15 18.66
N TYR A 442 11.73 14.25 17.90
CA TYR A 442 11.14 15.51 18.35
C TYR A 442 9.62 15.42 18.52
N ASN A 443 8.95 14.58 17.72
CA ASN A 443 7.49 14.49 17.67
C ASN A 443 6.91 13.39 18.57
N LEU A 444 7.71 12.38 18.95
CA LEU A 444 7.33 11.36 19.94
C LEU A 444 6.91 12.00 21.27
N ASP A 445 6.02 11.36 22.00
CA ASP A 445 5.68 11.75 23.38
C ASP A 445 6.94 11.98 24.22
N PRO A 446 7.06 13.07 25.02
CA PRO A 446 8.22 13.28 25.87
C PRO A 446 8.49 12.12 26.84
N ASN A 447 7.46 11.32 27.15
CA ASN A 447 7.50 10.10 27.94
C ASN A 447 7.16 8.86 27.09
N TYR A 448 7.53 8.82 25.80
CA TYR A 448 7.21 7.71 24.88
C TYR A 448 7.65 6.32 25.40
N GLU A 449 8.62 6.25 26.32
CA GLU A 449 9.02 4.99 26.96
C GLU A 449 7.95 4.39 27.90
N ASP A 450 7.04 5.23 28.41
CA ASP A 450 5.95 4.87 29.32
C ASP A 450 4.59 4.71 28.60
N VAL A 451 4.49 5.16 27.34
CA VAL A 451 3.29 4.98 26.52
C VAL A 451 3.37 3.62 25.84
N ASP A 452 2.38 2.75 26.06
CA ASP A 452 2.28 1.49 25.30
C ASP A 452 1.68 1.78 23.91
N PRO A 453 2.47 1.71 22.83
CA PRO A 453 2.00 2.00 21.49
C PRO A 453 0.92 1.00 20.99
N CYS A 454 0.80 -0.17 21.60
CA CYS A 454 -0.29 -1.11 21.29
C CYS A 454 -1.64 -0.63 21.85
N THR A 455 -1.64 0.34 22.76
CA THR A 455 -2.86 0.88 23.40
C THR A 455 -3.19 2.30 22.94
N ASN A 456 -2.20 3.15 22.71
CA ASN A 456 -2.39 4.52 22.25
C ASN A 456 -1.24 4.96 21.33
N PHE A 457 -1.29 4.45 20.10
CA PHE A 457 -0.30 4.77 19.08
C PHE A 457 -0.23 6.28 18.79
N ASP A 458 -1.38 6.97 18.72
CA ASP A 458 -1.44 8.42 18.48
C ASP A 458 -0.71 9.23 19.57
N GLN A 459 -0.88 8.89 20.85
CA GLN A 459 -0.12 9.55 21.91
C GLN A 459 1.37 9.27 21.78
N TYR A 460 1.76 8.02 21.51
CA TYR A 460 3.18 7.67 21.35
C TYR A 460 3.82 8.48 20.21
N VAL A 461 3.23 8.48 19.01
CA VAL A 461 3.83 9.13 17.82
C VAL A 461 3.70 10.65 17.80
N CYS A 462 2.65 11.22 18.41
CA CYS A 462 2.29 12.63 18.25
C CYS A 462 2.22 13.42 19.57
N GLY A 463 2.51 12.80 20.71
CA GLY A 463 2.48 13.46 22.02
C GLY A 463 3.39 14.69 22.07
N GLY A 464 4.65 14.55 21.64
CA GLY A 464 5.61 15.67 21.60
C GLY A 464 5.26 16.69 20.53
N TRP A 465 4.70 16.26 19.40
CA TRP A 465 4.21 17.18 18.37
C TRP A 465 3.16 18.14 18.95
N ARG A 466 2.18 17.64 19.71
CA ARG A 466 1.14 18.45 20.36
C ARG A 466 1.68 19.42 21.42
N GLU A 467 2.76 19.05 22.11
CA GLU A 467 3.38 19.92 23.12
C GLU A 467 4.25 21.03 22.53
N THR A 468 4.72 20.86 21.29
CA THR A 468 5.74 21.73 20.68
C THR A 468 5.22 22.58 19.52
N HIS A 469 4.07 22.24 18.95
CA HIS A 469 3.47 22.94 17.82
C HIS A 469 2.25 23.74 18.26
N ASP A 470 2.49 24.94 18.77
CA ASP A 470 1.42 25.87 19.09
C ASP A 470 0.71 26.36 17.83
N MET A 471 -0.62 26.40 17.87
CA MET A 471 -1.41 27.06 16.82
C MET A 471 -1.18 28.57 16.89
N ARG A 472 -0.86 29.17 15.74
CA ARG A 472 -0.89 30.63 15.63
C ARG A 472 -2.33 31.15 15.80
N PRO A 473 -2.52 32.41 16.20
CA PRO A 473 -3.84 33.01 16.35
C PRO A 473 -4.74 32.87 15.09
N ASP A 474 -4.14 32.83 13.90
CA ASP A 474 -4.81 32.72 12.60
C ASP A 474 -5.06 31.27 12.13
N GLN A 475 -4.80 30.26 12.97
CA GLN A 475 -5.00 28.85 12.69
C GLN A 475 -6.15 28.26 13.53
N GLY A 476 -6.97 27.42 12.88
CA GLY A 476 -8.03 26.65 13.55
C GLY A 476 -7.65 25.20 13.80
N SER A 477 -6.61 24.74 13.10
CA SER A 477 -6.01 23.43 13.19
C SER A 477 -4.58 23.52 12.67
N ILE A 478 -3.72 22.64 13.14
CA ILE A 478 -2.36 22.44 12.64
C ILE A 478 -2.12 20.94 12.51
N PHE A 479 -1.37 20.51 11.50
CA PHE A 479 -0.90 19.14 11.29
C PHE A 479 0.37 19.16 10.43
N ALA A 480 0.98 18.00 10.16
CA ALA A 480 2.24 17.91 9.40
C ALA A 480 2.17 18.62 8.03
N GLY A 481 1.04 18.50 7.32
CA GLY A 481 0.82 19.18 6.04
C GLY A 481 0.83 20.70 6.14
N THR A 482 0.35 21.28 7.26
CA THR A 482 0.43 22.73 7.52
C THR A 482 1.89 23.20 7.55
N ILE A 483 2.79 22.44 8.20
CA ILE A 483 4.21 22.76 8.26
C ILE A 483 4.87 22.64 6.87
N MET A 484 4.50 21.61 6.11
CA MET A 484 4.99 21.43 4.74
C MET A 484 4.55 22.57 3.81
N GLU A 485 3.31 23.04 3.97
CA GLU A 485 2.77 24.17 3.20
C GLU A 485 3.51 25.47 3.56
N GLU A 486 3.74 25.72 4.86
CA GLU A 486 4.52 26.87 5.33
C GLU A 486 5.97 26.85 4.83
N ASN A 487 6.58 25.66 4.74
CA ASN A 487 7.91 25.48 4.14
C ASN A 487 7.90 25.83 2.66
N ALA A 488 6.91 25.35 1.90
CA ALA A 488 6.76 25.66 0.49
C ALA A 488 6.52 27.17 0.26
N GLN A 489 5.63 27.78 1.04
CA GLN A 489 5.35 29.21 1.00
C GLN A 489 6.60 30.05 1.35
N THR A 490 7.37 29.65 2.35
CA THR A 490 8.60 30.36 2.75
C THR A 490 9.65 30.36 1.63
N ARG A 491 9.81 29.23 0.93
CA ARG A 491 10.70 29.15 -0.24
C ARG A 491 10.23 30.04 -1.37
N LEU A 492 8.95 30.01 -1.69
CA LEU A 492 8.34 30.87 -2.70
C LEU A 492 8.48 32.34 -2.37
N ARG A 493 8.27 32.73 -1.10
CA ARG A 493 8.54 34.08 -0.61
C ARG A 493 9.98 34.51 -0.91
N HIS A 494 10.96 33.68 -0.56
CA HIS A 494 12.37 33.97 -0.81
C HIS A 494 12.70 34.11 -2.30
N ILE A 495 11.95 33.46 -3.20
CA ILE A 495 12.11 33.62 -4.64
C ILE A 495 11.48 34.95 -5.11
N LEU A 496 10.25 35.26 -4.68
CA LEU A 496 9.51 36.46 -5.10
C LEU A 496 10.09 37.77 -4.56
N GLU A 497 10.80 37.71 -3.43
CA GLU A 497 11.48 38.86 -2.83
C GLU A 497 12.88 39.12 -3.42
N ARG A 498 13.32 38.35 -4.44
CA ARG A 498 14.54 38.64 -5.20
C ARG A 498 14.34 39.85 -6.12
N THR A 499 15.45 40.53 -6.43
CA THR A 499 15.46 41.67 -7.36
C THR A 499 15.36 41.24 -8.82
N GLU A 500 15.91 40.07 -9.15
CA GLU A 500 16.01 39.53 -10.50
C GLU A 500 15.50 38.08 -10.52
N PRO A 501 14.97 37.58 -11.66
CA PRO A 501 14.56 36.19 -11.78
C PRO A 501 15.77 35.25 -11.61
N PRO A 502 15.54 33.98 -11.22
CA PRO A 502 16.60 32.97 -11.16
C PRO A 502 17.34 32.80 -12.49
N GLU A 503 16.62 32.88 -13.62
CA GLU A 503 17.16 32.76 -14.97
C GLU A 503 16.65 33.91 -15.86
N PRO A 504 17.47 34.45 -16.79
CA PRO A 504 17.04 35.54 -17.68
C PRO A 504 15.85 35.21 -18.58
N SER A 505 15.68 33.93 -18.96
CA SER A 505 14.53 33.46 -19.75
C SER A 505 13.20 33.58 -19.00
N ASP A 506 13.23 33.77 -17.69
CA ASP A 506 12.05 33.90 -16.84
C ASP A 506 11.62 35.34 -16.56
N ALA A 507 12.27 36.34 -17.16
CA ALA A 507 12.03 37.75 -16.86
C ALA A 507 10.55 38.15 -16.96
N ASP A 508 9.82 37.72 -18.00
CA ASP A 508 8.41 38.08 -18.19
C ASP A 508 7.48 37.36 -17.20
N ASN A 509 7.69 36.07 -16.99
CA ASN A 509 6.91 35.26 -16.02
C ASN A 509 7.11 35.80 -14.60
N PHE A 510 8.36 36.01 -14.21
CA PHE A 510 8.72 36.53 -12.91
C PHE A 510 8.16 37.94 -12.69
N LYS A 511 8.26 38.82 -13.69
CA LYS A 511 7.71 40.18 -13.61
C LYS A 511 6.19 40.16 -13.41
N LYS A 512 5.46 39.30 -14.11
CA LYS A 512 4.00 39.17 -13.96
C LYS A 512 3.64 38.70 -12.55
N LEU A 513 4.27 37.62 -12.10
CA LEU A 513 4.06 37.03 -10.78
C LEU A 513 4.41 38.03 -9.66
N LYS A 514 5.55 38.71 -9.78
CA LYS A 514 6.00 39.73 -8.83
C LYS A 514 5.09 40.96 -8.81
N SER A 515 4.55 41.38 -9.95
CA SER A 515 3.60 42.51 -9.99
C SER A 515 2.33 42.19 -9.21
N ALA A 516 1.78 40.99 -9.36
CA ALA A 516 0.61 40.57 -8.57
C ALA A 516 0.94 40.45 -7.07
N TYR A 517 2.13 39.92 -6.73
CA TYR A 517 2.62 39.84 -5.35
C TYR A 517 2.77 41.22 -4.69
N ASP A 518 3.47 42.13 -5.36
CA ASP A 518 3.77 43.48 -4.87
C ASP A 518 2.47 44.30 -4.70
N ALA A 519 1.49 44.14 -5.59
CA ALA A 519 0.18 44.78 -5.47
C ALA A 519 -0.57 44.34 -4.19
N CYS A 520 -0.49 43.04 -3.87
CA CYS A 520 -1.10 42.50 -2.67
C CYS A 520 -0.35 42.96 -1.41
N LEU A 521 0.99 42.99 -1.43
CA LEU A 521 1.82 43.42 -0.29
C LEU A 521 1.69 44.91 0.06
N ASP A 522 1.26 45.77 -0.87
CA ASP A 522 1.08 47.20 -0.62
C ASP A 522 -0.17 47.49 0.22
N GLU A 523 -0.07 47.19 1.53
CA GLU A 523 -1.11 47.43 2.52
C GLU A 523 -1.51 48.91 2.60
N ALA A 524 -0.60 49.84 2.32
CA ALA A 524 -0.88 51.26 2.34
C ALA A 524 -1.88 51.64 1.23
N THR A 525 -1.69 51.13 0.01
CA THR A 525 -2.63 51.33 -1.08
C THR A 525 -3.96 50.61 -0.83
N VAL A 526 -3.92 49.36 -0.35
CA VAL A 526 -5.15 48.59 -0.05
C VAL A 526 -5.99 49.29 1.03
N THR A 527 -5.38 49.68 2.15
CA THR A 527 -6.04 50.40 3.25
C THR A 527 -6.57 51.77 2.79
N LYS A 528 -5.80 52.52 1.99
CA LYS A 528 -6.23 53.82 1.46
C LYS A 528 -7.48 53.70 0.57
N ARG A 529 -7.60 52.61 -0.18
CA ARG A 529 -8.75 52.36 -1.05
C ARG A 529 -9.96 51.84 -0.26
N GLY A 530 -9.74 51.17 0.87
CA GLY A 530 -10.78 50.68 1.77
C GLY A 530 -11.82 49.82 1.04
N SER A 531 -13.09 49.98 1.41
CA SER A 531 -14.23 49.28 0.81
C SER A 531 -14.64 49.77 -0.58
N LYS A 532 -14.04 50.86 -1.12
CA LYS A 532 -14.49 51.48 -2.38
C LYS A 532 -14.58 50.50 -3.57
N PRO A 533 -13.55 49.67 -3.86
CA PRO A 533 -13.62 48.72 -4.98
C PRO A 533 -14.73 47.67 -4.81
N LEU A 534 -14.99 47.24 -3.57
CA LEU A 534 -16.11 46.36 -3.25
C LEU A 534 -17.44 47.08 -3.44
N THR A 535 -17.59 48.33 -2.99
CA THR A 535 -18.86 49.06 -3.22
C THR A 535 -19.13 49.28 -4.72
N ASP A 536 -18.08 49.48 -5.54
CA ASP A 536 -18.23 49.63 -6.99
C ASP A 536 -18.78 48.38 -7.66
N ILE A 537 -18.27 47.20 -7.31
CA ILE A 537 -18.75 45.92 -7.86
C ILE A 537 -20.19 45.63 -7.39
N LEU A 538 -20.55 46.04 -6.17
CA LEU A 538 -21.91 45.89 -5.62
C LEU A 538 -22.92 46.84 -6.30
N ASP A 539 -22.49 48.06 -6.62
CA ASP A 539 -23.31 49.05 -7.33
C ASP A 539 -23.52 48.67 -8.80
N GLU A 540 -22.50 48.12 -9.46
CA GLU A 540 -22.64 47.59 -10.81
C GLU A 540 -23.62 46.41 -10.85
N LEU A 541 -23.53 45.45 -9.91
CA LEU A 541 -24.52 44.39 -9.77
C LEU A 541 -25.94 44.94 -9.57
N LYS A 542 -26.10 45.96 -8.73
CA LYS A 542 -27.39 46.64 -8.51
C LYS A 542 -27.91 47.31 -9.78
N ASN A 543 -27.04 47.81 -10.66
CA ASN A 543 -27.45 48.37 -11.94
C ASN A 543 -27.89 47.27 -12.92
N ILE A 544 -27.25 46.10 -12.90
CA ILE A 544 -27.61 44.93 -13.72
C ILE A 544 -28.93 44.31 -13.24
N TYR A 545 -29.09 44.18 -11.92
CA TYR A 545 -30.25 43.56 -11.28
C TYR A 545 -30.85 44.49 -10.20
N PRO A 546 -31.60 45.53 -10.61
CA PRO A 546 -32.07 46.54 -9.67
C PRO A 546 -33.12 46.00 -8.70
N ALA A 547 -33.09 46.53 -7.47
CA ALA A 547 -34.16 46.32 -6.50
C ALA A 547 -35.46 46.91 -7.07
N LYS A 548 -36.43 46.06 -7.39
CA LYS A 548 -37.79 46.45 -7.76
C LYS A 548 -38.74 45.85 -6.74
N THR A 549 -39.81 46.56 -6.40
CA THR A 549 -40.90 46.01 -5.60
C THR A 549 -41.58 44.89 -6.38
N GLY A 550 -41.59 43.68 -5.81
CA GLY A 550 -42.17 42.49 -6.44
C GLY A 550 -41.37 41.22 -6.19
N LEU A 551 -41.88 40.12 -6.74
CA LEU A 551 -41.27 38.79 -6.73
C LEU A 551 -40.46 38.57 -8.01
N VAL A 552 -39.56 37.59 -8.02
CA VAL A 552 -38.86 37.17 -9.25
C VAL A 552 -39.86 36.56 -10.23
N ASN A 553 -39.91 37.05 -11.47
CA ASN A 553 -40.91 36.66 -12.48
C ASN A 553 -40.27 36.24 -13.81
N GLY A 554 -39.55 35.11 -13.79
CA GLY A 554 -38.99 34.45 -14.98
C GLY A 554 -37.75 35.13 -15.58
N ALA A 555 -37.29 34.63 -16.73
CA ALA A 555 -36.04 35.06 -17.38
C ALA A 555 -35.94 36.56 -17.74
N GLN A 556 -37.07 37.28 -17.85
CA GLN A 556 -37.11 38.71 -18.19
C GLN A 556 -36.59 39.63 -17.07
N ASP A 557 -36.33 39.07 -15.89
CA ASP A 557 -35.93 39.82 -14.71
C ASP A 557 -34.43 40.12 -14.63
N HIS A 558 -33.67 39.81 -15.68
CA HIS A 558 -32.20 39.96 -15.77
C HIS A 558 -31.42 39.15 -14.72
N LEU A 559 -32.02 38.12 -14.12
CA LEU A 559 -31.33 37.27 -13.13
C LEU A 559 -30.13 36.55 -13.75
N THR A 560 -30.27 36.05 -14.98
CA THR A 560 -29.16 35.45 -15.74
C THR A 560 -27.98 36.41 -15.91
N ASN A 561 -28.24 37.69 -16.18
CA ASN A 561 -27.18 38.70 -16.32
C ASN A 561 -26.45 38.93 -14.98
N ALA A 562 -27.20 38.90 -13.88
CA ALA A 562 -26.62 38.97 -12.54
C ALA A 562 -25.73 37.76 -12.25
N ILE A 563 -26.21 36.55 -12.55
CA ILE A 563 -25.43 35.30 -12.41
C ILE A 563 -24.15 35.38 -13.25
N LEU A 564 -24.24 35.77 -14.52
CA LEU A 564 -23.08 35.97 -15.39
C LEU A 564 -22.07 36.98 -14.84
N TYR A 565 -22.56 38.06 -14.22
CA TYR A 565 -21.70 39.04 -13.57
C TYR A 565 -20.95 38.45 -12.37
N LEU A 566 -21.65 37.70 -11.51
CA LEU A 566 -21.02 36.98 -10.39
C LEU A 566 -20.01 35.95 -10.87
N MET A 567 -20.33 35.17 -11.91
CA MET A 567 -19.41 34.19 -12.49
C MET A 567 -18.12 34.87 -12.98
N ASN A 568 -18.23 36.01 -13.67
CA ASN A 568 -17.06 36.80 -14.11
C ASN A 568 -16.24 37.39 -12.95
N ALA A 569 -16.80 37.45 -11.75
CA ALA A 569 -16.12 37.83 -10.52
C ALA A 569 -15.66 36.60 -9.69
N GLY A 570 -15.80 35.38 -10.23
CA GLY A 570 -15.41 34.14 -9.56
C GLY A 570 -16.32 33.76 -8.40
N VAL A 571 -17.62 34.06 -8.53
CA VAL A 571 -18.65 33.77 -7.52
C VAL A 571 -19.76 32.93 -8.14
N GLU A 572 -20.08 31.82 -7.48
CA GLU A 572 -21.25 31.01 -7.78
C GLU A 572 -22.41 31.37 -6.85
N ALA A 573 -23.61 31.47 -7.39
CA ALA A 573 -24.82 31.77 -6.63
C ALA A 573 -26.04 31.12 -7.28
N LEU A 574 -26.94 30.56 -6.46
CA LEU A 574 -28.13 29.79 -6.85
C LEU A 574 -27.83 28.47 -7.59
N THR A 575 -26.92 28.48 -8.56
CA THR A 575 -26.44 27.30 -9.29
C THR A 575 -24.93 27.40 -9.49
N SER A 576 -24.22 26.28 -9.40
CA SER A 576 -22.87 26.11 -9.93
C SER A 576 -22.99 25.64 -11.38
N SER A 577 -22.26 26.29 -12.29
CA SER A 577 -22.27 26.01 -13.72
C SER A 577 -20.84 26.03 -14.24
N GLY A 578 -20.34 24.87 -14.63
CA GLY A 578 -18.96 24.71 -15.11
C GLY A 578 -18.87 23.61 -16.15
N VAL A 579 -17.64 23.32 -16.58
CA VAL A 579 -17.37 22.32 -17.60
C VAL A 579 -16.42 21.25 -17.09
N THR A 580 -16.73 20.00 -17.41
CA THR A 580 -16.03 18.82 -16.86
C THR A 580 -15.97 17.74 -17.95
N PRO A 581 -15.02 16.78 -17.88
CA PRO A 581 -15.16 15.53 -18.63
C PRO A 581 -16.53 14.89 -18.34
N ASP A 582 -17.20 14.36 -19.36
CA ASP A 582 -18.47 13.65 -19.19
C ASP A 582 -18.23 12.29 -18.53
N ASP A 583 -18.90 12.01 -17.41
CA ASP A 583 -18.69 10.75 -16.69
C ASP A 583 -18.93 9.52 -17.57
N ARG A 584 -19.82 9.54 -18.57
CA ARG A 584 -20.04 8.39 -19.48
C ARG A 584 -19.31 8.49 -20.82
N ASP A 585 -18.62 9.61 -21.05
CA ASP A 585 -17.83 9.85 -22.25
C ASP A 585 -16.63 10.76 -21.90
N PRO A 586 -15.64 10.26 -21.13
CA PRO A 586 -14.58 11.07 -20.54
C PRO A 586 -13.67 11.77 -21.54
N ASP A 587 -13.67 11.33 -22.80
CA ASP A 587 -12.94 11.99 -23.88
C ASP A 587 -13.62 13.28 -24.38
N ASN A 588 -14.85 13.55 -23.93
CA ASN A 588 -15.63 14.73 -24.28
C ASN A 588 -15.92 15.60 -23.06
N VAL A 589 -15.90 16.91 -23.28
CA VAL A 589 -16.24 17.91 -22.26
C VAL A 589 -17.74 18.21 -22.31
N VAL A 590 -18.39 18.16 -21.14
CA VAL A 590 -19.81 18.47 -20.95
C VAL A 590 -19.98 19.60 -19.94
N ILE A 591 -21.13 20.27 -19.98
CA ILE A 591 -21.53 21.26 -18.98
C ILE A 591 -22.18 20.54 -17.81
N MET A 592 -21.71 20.81 -16.60
CA MET A 592 -22.31 20.35 -15.35
C MET A 592 -23.01 21.53 -14.67
N ILE A 593 -24.25 21.30 -14.23
CA ILE A 593 -25.02 22.27 -13.46
C ILE A 593 -25.49 21.62 -12.16
N SER A 594 -25.07 22.16 -11.03
CA SER A 594 -25.35 21.59 -9.71
C SER A 594 -25.78 22.67 -8.70
N PRO A 595 -26.36 22.29 -7.56
CA PRO A 595 -26.46 23.19 -6.42
C PRO A 595 -25.07 23.65 -5.98
N PRO A 596 -24.86 24.93 -5.59
CA PRO A 596 -23.59 25.36 -5.02
C PRO A 596 -23.30 24.61 -3.71
N ARG A 597 -22.06 24.13 -3.52
CA ARG A 597 -21.64 23.48 -2.27
C ARG A 597 -21.69 24.43 -1.07
N VAL A 598 -21.38 25.71 -1.30
CA VAL A 598 -21.39 26.76 -0.27
C VAL A 598 -22.48 27.79 -0.58
N ILE A 599 -23.56 27.79 0.22
CA ILE A 599 -24.69 28.72 0.06
C ILE A 599 -24.37 30.06 0.74
N GLY A 600 -24.03 30.02 2.02
CA GLY A 600 -23.65 31.19 2.83
C GLY A 600 -22.80 30.78 4.02
N LEU A 601 -23.26 29.76 4.76
CA LEU A 601 -22.46 28.98 5.71
C LEU A 601 -21.75 27.80 5.01
N PRO A 602 -20.68 27.22 5.61
CA PRO A 602 -19.83 26.23 4.95
C PRO A 602 -20.52 24.93 4.50
N ALA A 603 -21.61 24.54 5.18
CA ALA A 603 -22.41 23.38 4.81
C ALA A 603 -23.88 23.59 5.20
N ARG A 604 -24.78 22.80 4.60
CA ARG A 604 -26.24 22.93 4.83
C ARG A 604 -26.63 22.68 6.30
N GLU A 605 -25.91 21.79 6.98
CA GLU A 605 -26.17 21.36 8.35
C GLU A 605 -25.99 22.51 9.34
N TYR A 606 -25.17 23.51 9.03
CA TYR A 606 -24.97 24.69 9.88
C TYR A 606 -26.28 25.48 10.08
N TYR A 607 -27.23 25.42 9.15
CA TYR A 607 -28.53 26.09 9.26
C TYR A 607 -29.48 25.42 10.28
N ASN A 608 -29.11 24.24 10.80
CA ASN A 608 -29.80 23.59 11.93
C ASN A 608 -29.32 24.11 13.30
N ASN A 609 -28.16 24.77 13.36
CA ASN A 609 -27.63 25.33 14.60
C ASN A 609 -28.15 26.76 14.81
N THR A 610 -29.14 26.90 15.71
CA THR A 610 -29.79 28.20 16.00
C THR A 610 -28.82 29.27 16.48
N LYS A 611 -27.76 28.92 17.22
CA LYS A 611 -26.77 29.89 17.70
C LYS A 611 -25.89 30.39 16.55
N THR A 612 -25.40 29.48 15.71
CA THR A 612 -24.58 29.84 14.55
C THR A 612 -25.37 30.68 13.55
N VAL A 613 -26.62 30.31 13.26
CA VAL A 613 -27.50 31.07 12.37
C VAL A 613 -27.79 32.46 12.93
N ALA A 614 -28.03 32.60 14.24
CA ALA A 614 -28.24 33.91 14.86
C ALA A 614 -26.98 34.79 14.78
N ALA A 615 -25.79 34.23 15.06
CA ALA A 615 -24.53 34.95 14.92
C ALA A 615 -24.30 35.40 13.47
N TYR A 616 -24.48 34.50 12.51
CA TYR A 616 -24.37 34.79 11.09
C TYR A 616 -25.34 35.89 10.62
N THR A 617 -26.60 35.84 11.10
CA THR A 617 -27.60 36.88 10.79
C THR A 617 -27.16 38.24 11.30
N ASN A 618 -26.64 38.32 12.51
CA ASN A 618 -26.14 39.57 13.08
C ASN A 618 -24.92 40.09 12.31
N THR A 619 -23.99 39.20 11.95
CA THR A 619 -22.84 39.54 11.09
C THR A 619 -23.28 40.14 9.76
N LEU A 620 -24.25 39.52 9.07
CA LEU A 620 -24.77 40.05 7.81
C LEU A 620 -25.35 41.45 8.01
N LYS A 621 -26.18 41.65 9.04
CA LYS A 621 -26.75 42.97 9.37
C LYS A 621 -25.68 44.03 9.63
N ASP A 622 -24.66 43.70 10.42
CA ASP A 622 -23.61 44.63 10.81
C ASP A 622 -22.76 45.06 9.60
N VAL A 623 -22.41 44.12 8.71
CA VAL A 623 -21.68 44.42 7.47
C VAL A 623 -22.53 45.25 6.52
N VAL A 624 -23.80 44.86 6.31
CA VAL A 624 -24.69 45.61 5.41
C VAL A 624 -24.94 47.02 5.94
N ARG A 625 -25.14 47.21 7.25
CA ARG A 625 -25.23 48.55 7.87
C ARG A 625 -23.98 49.37 7.61
N SER A 626 -22.81 48.75 7.71
CA SER A 626 -21.53 49.44 7.50
C SER A 626 -21.31 49.84 6.04
N LEU A 627 -21.75 49.03 5.07
CA LEU A 627 -21.56 49.28 3.64
C LEU A 627 -22.68 50.14 3.02
N ALA A 628 -23.93 49.96 3.42
CA ALA A 628 -25.12 50.52 2.76
C ALA A 628 -25.99 51.43 3.66
N GLY A 629 -25.68 51.53 4.96
CA GLY A 629 -26.45 52.31 5.95
C GLY A 629 -27.60 51.53 6.61
N ASP A 630 -28.38 52.22 7.44
CA ASP A 630 -29.50 51.62 8.18
C ASP A 630 -30.70 51.22 7.30
N GLY A 631 -31.55 50.34 7.81
CA GLY A 631 -32.84 49.98 7.19
C GLY A 631 -32.88 48.64 6.46
N PHE A 632 -31.75 47.91 6.42
CA PHE A 632 -31.65 46.60 5.76
C PHE A 632 -31.82 45.40 6.70
N ASP A 633 -31.95 45.61 8.01
CA ASP A 633 -32.01 44.52 9.00
C ASP A 633 -33.06 43.47 8.68
N LYS A 634 -34.24 43.90 8.20
CA LYS A 634 -35.30 42.97 7.82
C LYS A 634 -34.95 42.16 6.56
N VAL A 635 -34.40 42.82 5.54
CA VAL A 635 -33.97 42.16 4.30
C VAL A 635 -32.81 41.20 4.59
N ALA A 636 -31.90 41.56 5.49
CA ALA A 636 -30.82 40.69 5.98
C ALA A 636 -31.34 39.42 6.66
N GLU A 637 -32.36 39.53 7.52
CA GLU A 637 -33.05 38.35 8.08
C GLU A 637 -33.70 37.49 7.00
N ASP A 638 -34.31 38.14 6.00
CA ASP A 638 -34.97 37.45 4.90
C ASP A 638 -33.95 36.74 4.00
N VAL A 639 -32.73 37.27 3.83
CA VAL A 639 -31.62 36.60 3.14
C VAL A 639 -31.22 35.32 3.88
N VAL A 640 -31.00 35.37 5.20
CA VAL A 640 -30.65 34.16 5.96
C VAL A 640 -31.80 33.14 5.95
N ALA A 641 -33.05 33.61 5.98
CA ALA A 641 -34.21 32.73 5.84
C ALA A 641 -34.29 32.10 4.42
N PHE A 642 -33.93 32.83 3.38
CA PHE A 642 -33.84 32.32 2.01
C PHE A 642 -32.71 31.30 1.87
N GLU A 643 -31.52 31.59 2.39
CA GLU A 643 -30.39 30.65 2.41
C GLU A 643 -30.73 29.37 3.17
N LYS A 644 -31.45 29.46 4.29
CA LYS A 644 -31.94 28.28 5.01
C LYS A 644 -32.86 27.43 4.14
N LYS A 645 -33.81 28.05 3.42
CA LYS A 645 -34.68 27.31 2.49
C LYS A 645 -33.88 26.67 1.35
N LEU A 646 -32.84 27.34 0.84
CA LEU A 646 -31.91 26.74 -0.13
C LEU A 646 -31.21 25.52 0.49
N ALA A 647 -30.65 25.66 1.70
CA ALA A 647 -29.98 24.58 2.42
C ALA A 647 -30.90 23.37 2.71
N ASP A 648 -32.21 23.61 2.93
CA ASP A 648 -33.19 22.55 3.14
C ASP A 648 -33.43 21.71 1.86
N VAL A 649 -33.33 22.34 0.67
CA VAL A 649 -33.57 21.67 -0.62
C VAL A 649 -32.29 21.21 -1.34
N THR A 650 -31.12 21.70 -0.93
CA THR A 650 -29.82 21.20 -1.40
C THR A 650 -29.61 19.77 -0.91
N PRO A 651 -29.22 18.80 -1.77
CA PRO A 651 -28.88 17.45 -1.33
C PRO A 651 -27.71 17.46 -0.33
N ASP A 652 -27.63 16.46 0.55
CA ASP A 652 -26.43 16.26 1.38
C ASP A 652 -25.17 15.98 0.52
N THR A 653 -23.99 16.13 1.14
CA THR A 653 -22.69 15.98 0.47
C THR A 653 -22.55 14.62 -0.19
N GLN A 654 -22.95 13.54 0.49
CA GLN A 654 -22.88 12.18 -0.04
C GLN A 654 -23.70 12.04 -1.33
N THR A 655 -24.91 12.58 -1.36
CA THR A 655 -25.77 12.58 -2.54
C THR A 655 -25.18 13.42 -3.68
N GLN A 656 -24.47 14.51 -3.37
CA GLN A 656 -23.81 15.36 -4.37
C GLN A 656 -22.55 14.71 -4.97
N GLU A 657 -21.97 13.71 -4.30
CA GLU A 657 -20.76 12.99 -4.75
C GLU A 657 -21.07 11.61 -5.36
N ASP A 658 -22.30 11.12 -5.19
CA ASP A 658 -22.76 9.87 -5.80
C ASP A 658 -23.19 10.10 -7.26
N VAL A 659 -22.34 9.64 -8.20
CA VAL A 659 -22.58 9.72 -9.65
C VAL A 659 -23.90 9.07 -10.07
N THR A 660 -24.39 8.07 -9.32
CA THR A 660 -25.69 7.44 -9.58
C THR A 660 -26.87 8.36 -9.27
N LYS A 661 -26.64 9.44 -8.49
CA LYS A 661 -27.65 10.45 -8.14
C LYS A 661 -27.50 11.70 -8.97
N TYR A 662 -26.28 12.20 -9.15
CA TYR A 662 -26.06 13.49 -9.80
C TYR A 662 -26.04 13.41 -11.34
N TYR A 663 -25.77 12.24 -11.94
CA TYR A 663 -25.70 12.10 -13.39
C TYR A 663 -27.09 12.09 -14.06
N ASN A 664 -27.67 13.27 -14.30
CA ASN A 664 -28.97 13.44 -14.95
C ASN A 664 -28.81 14.22 -16.26
N PRO A 665 -28.58 13.56 -17.40
CA PRO A 665 -28.45 14.23 -18.69
C PRO A 665 -29.79 14.80 -19.15
N LEU A 666 -29.84 16.11 -19.38
CA LEU A 666 -31.01 16.86 -19.86
C LEU A 666 -30.62 17.77 -21.02
N SER A 667 -31.61 18.10 -21.87
CA SER A 667 -31.44 19.19 -22.85
C SER A 667 -31.42 20.56 -22.15
N ILE A 668 -30.92 21.60 -22.85
CA ILE A 668 -31.02 22.98 -22.36
C ILE A 668 -32.48 23.32 -22.06
N LYS A 669 -33.40 22.97 -22.97
CA LYS A 669 -34.83 23.23 -22.83
C LYS A 669 -35.46 22.51 -21.64
N GLU A 670 -35.10 21.25 -21.39
CA GLU A 670 -35.59 20.50 -20.23
C GLU A 670 -35.07 21.09 -18.92
N THR A 671 -33.82 21.55 -18.90
CA THR A 671 -33.20 22.17 -17.74
C THR A 671 -33.86 23.51 -17.41
N GLU A 672 -34.07 24.37 -18.41
CA GLU A 672 -34.78 25.64 -18.25
C GLU A 672 -36.26 25.45 -17.87
N ALA A 673 -36.87 24.32 -18.21
CA ALA A 673 -38.22 24.00 -17.75
C ALA A 673 -38.28 23.71 -16.23
N LEU A 674 -37.17 23.27 -15.62
CA LEU A 674 -37.07 23.07 -14.16
C LEU A 674 -36.91 24.40 -13.43
N VAL A 675 -36.15 25.34 -13.99
CA VAL A 675 -35.90 26.68 -13.43
C VAL A 675 -36.00 27.77 -14.49
N PRO A 676 -37.22 28.20 -14.87
CA PRO A 676 -37.44 29.17 -15.95
C PRO A 676 -36.91 30.58 -15.66
N GLU A 677 -36.47 30.84 -14.44
CA GLU A 677 -35.87 32.10 -13.99
C GLU A 677 -34.42 32.28 -14.48
N ILE A 678 -33.74 31.20 -14.89
CA ILE A 678 -32.33 31.19 -15.32
C ILE A 678 -32.26 30.68 -16.76
N SER A 679 -31.64 31.46 -17.64
CA SER A 679 -31.40 31.10 -19.05
C SER A 679 -30.00 30.47 -19.19
N PHE A 680 -29.95 29.14 -19.25
CA PHE A 680 -28.68 28.43 -19.46
C PHE A 680 -28.19 28.58 -20.90
N ALA A 681 -29.10 28.76 -21.86
CA ALA A 681 -28.74 29.10 -23.23
C ALA A 681 -27.91 30.39 -23.31
N ASP A 682 -28.29 31.43 -22.56
CA ASP A 682 -27.55 32.70 -22.54
C ASP A 682 -26.21 32.57 -21.81
N ILE A 683 -26.13 31.76 -20.74
CA ILE A 683 -24.85 31.48 -20.06
C ILE A 683 -23.87 30.81 -21.02
N ILE A 684 -24.32 29.77 -21.71
CA ILE A 684 -23.51 29.01 -22.68
C ILE A 684 -23.08 29.92 -23.84
N THR A 685 -23.99 30.76 -24.35
CA THR A 685 -23.67 31.69 -25.44
C THR A 685 -22.67 32.77 -25.01
N SER A 686 -22.69 33.17 -23.74
CA SER A 686 -21.82 34.23 -23.20
C SER A 686 -20.42 33.72 -22.86
N LEU A 687 -20.30 32.50 -22.36
CA LEU A 687 -19.04 31.94 -21.84
C LEU A 687 -18.39 30.92 -22.77
N GLY A 688 -19.18 30.14 -23.51
CA GLY A 688 -18.69 29.10 -24.40
C GLY A 688 -18.19 29.63 -25.75
N PRO A 689 -17.48 28.80 -26.54
CA PRO A 689 -17.07 29.16 -27.89
C PRO A 689 -18.26 29.47 -28.79
N HIS A 690 -18.13 30.50 -29.65
CA HIS A 690 -19.23 30.95 -30.52
C HIS A 690 -19.77 29.87 -31.49
N ASP A 691 -18.93 28.91 -31.85
CA ASP A 691 -19.27 27.78 -32.72
C ASP A 691 -19.79 26.55 -31.96
N TYR A 692 -19.84 26.57 -30.62
CA TYR A 692 -20.46 25.51 -29.84
C TYR A 692 -21.97 25.41 -30.14
N LYS A 693 -22.46 24.17 -30.31
CA LYS A 693 -23.86 23.83 -30.63
C LYS A 693 -24.41 22.67 -29.79
N GLY A 694 -23.75 22.31 -28.69
CA GLY A 694 -24.22 21.24 -27.81
C GLY A 694 -25.51 21.63 -27.10
N ASP A 695 -26.43 20.67 -26.96
CA ASP A 695 -27.70 20.84 -26.25
C ASP A 695 -27.76 19.98 -24.97
N ARG A 696 -26.72 19.18 -24.68
CA ARG A 696 -26.71 18.23 -23.56
C ARG A 696 -25.99 18.82 -22.34
N LEU A 697 -26.66 18.78 -21.19
CA LEU A 697 -26.19 19.24 -19.88
C LEU A 697 -26.31 18.09 -18.87
N ILE A 698 -25.38 17.96 -17.93
CA ILE A 698 -25.54 17.09 -16.76
C ILE A 698 -26.08 17.92 -15.61
N VAL A 699 -27.27 17.59 -15.11
CA VAL A 699 -27.92 18.33 -14.02
C VAL A 699 -27.78 17.55 -12.71
N GLY A 700 -26.92 18.02 -11.82
CA GLY A 700 -26.57 17.37 -10.55
C GLY A 700 -27.74 17.13 -9.60
N SER A 701 -28.80 17.94 -9.68
CA SER A 701 -30.05 17.68 -8.95
C SER A 701 -31.25 18.36 -9.61
N PRO A 702 -32.01 17.64 -10.46
CA PRO A 702 -33.23 18.17 -11.06
C PRO A 702 -34.27 18.61 -10.02
N SER A 703 -34.31 17.91 -8.88
CA SER A 703 -35.22 18.23 -7.77
C SER A 703 -34.88 19.57 -7.11
N TYR A 704 -33.60 19.86 -6.91
CA TYR A 704 -33.13 21.16 -6.44
C TYR A 704 -33.48 22.27 -7.43
N MET A 705 -33.24 22.08 -8.73
CA MET A 705 -33.57 23.10 -9.75
C MET A 705 -35.06 23.47 -9.71
N LYS A 706 -35.93 22.47 -9.61
CA LYS A 706 -37.37 22.68 -9.48
C LYS A 706 -37.76 23.41 -8.18
N ALA A 707 -37.16 23.02 -7.06
CA ALA A 707 -37.37 23.69 -5.78
C ALA A 707 -36.89 25.13 -5.81
N LEU A 708 -35.71 25.39 -6.39
CA LEU A 708 -35.14 26.71 -6.59
C LEU A 708 -36.09 27.62 -7.36
N SER A 709 -36.74 27.13 -8.42
CA SER A 709 -37.77 27.90 -9.15
C SER A 709 -38.91 28.35 -8.23
N GLY A 710 -39.40 27.46 -7.37
CA GLY A 710 -40.43 27.80 -6.39
C GLY A 710 -39.95 28.85 -5.38
N LEU A 711 -38.74 28.65 -4.83
CA LEU A 711 -38.14 29.57 -3.87
C LEU A 711 -37.92 30.96 -4.46
N LEU A 712 -37.46 31.07 -5.71
CA LEU A 712 -37.27 32.36 -6.39
C LEU A 712 -38.60 33.10 -6.60
N LYS A 713 -39.66 32.39 -7.01
CA LYS A 713 -41.01 32.97 -7.16
C LYS A 713 -41.59 33.48 -5.86
N ASP A 714 -41.27 32.84 -4.74
CA ASP A 714 -41.79 33.20 -3.42
C ASP A 714 -40.91 34.21 -2.66
N THR A 715 -39.74 34.56 -3.20
CA THR A 715 -38.76 35.42 -2.53
C THR A 715 -38.79 36.84 -3.12
N PRO A 716 -38.88 37.89 -2.29
CA PRO A 716 -38.79 39.27 -2.76
C PRO A 716 -37.51 39.51 -3.54
N ARG A 717 -37.61 40.26 -4.64
CA ARG A 717 -36.46 40.57 -5.51
C ARG A 717 -35.33 41.28 -4.76
N GLU A 718 -35.68 42.14 -3.79
CA GLU A 718 -34.70 42.83 -2.93
C GLU A 718 -33.89 41.87 -2.06
N THR A 719 -34.51 40.79 -1.57
CA THR A 719 -33.83 39.73 -0.83
C THR A 719 -32.88 38.96 -1.74
N VAL A 720 -33.31 38.63 -2.96
CA VAL A 720 -32.43 37.95 -3.94
C VAL A 720 -31.24 38.84 -4.32
N LEU A 721 -31.47 40.14 -4.56
CA LEU A 721 -30.37 41.07 -4.83
C LEU A 721 -29.38 41.14 -3.65
N LEU A 722 -29.87 41.29 -2.42
CA LEU A 722 -29.00 41.36 -1.24
C LEU A 722 -28.25 40.04 -1.03
N PHE A 723 -28.87 38.89 -1.31
CA PHE A 723 -28.19 37.59 -1.32
C PHE A 723 -27.04 37.57 -2.33
N LEU A 724 -27.25 37.99 -3.58
CA LEU A 724 -26.20 38.04 -4.60
C LEU A 724 -25.06 39.01 -4.23
N GLN A 725 -25.42 40.18 -3.69
CA GLN A 725 -24.44 41.15 -3.16
C GLN A 725 -23.65 40.56 -2.00
N TRP A 726 -24.32 39.84 -1.10
CA TRP A 726 -23.69 39.18 0.03
C TRP A 726 -22.66 38.14 -0.41
N LYS A 727 -22.93 37.38 -1.48
CA LYS A 727 -21.94 36.45 -2.07
C LYS A 727 -20.67 37.18 -2.55
N LEU A 728 -20.81 38.35 -3.18
CA LEU A 728 -19.66 39.19 -3.56
C LEU A 728 -18.89 39.71 -2.34
N VAL A 729 -19.61 40.17 -1.30
CA VAL A 729 -18.97 40.58 -0.03
C VAL A 729 -18.19 39.42 0.58
N GLN A 730 -18.76 38.22 0.62
CA GLN A 730 -18.08 37.03 1.15
C GLN A 730 -16.82 36.65 0.37
N LYS A 731 -16.82 36.81 -0.97
CA LYS A 731 -15.69 36.55 -1.87
C LYS A 731 -14.54 37.54 -1.67
N PHE A 732 -14.87 38.84 -1.63
CA PHE A 732 -13.87 39.91 -1.67
C PHE A 732 -13.52 40.51 -0.30
N ALA A 733 -14.16 40.09 0.79
CA ALA A 733 -13.87 40.61 2.14
C ALA A 733 -12.38 40.48 2.53
N SER A 734 -11.69 39.44 2.08
CA SER A 734 -10.25 39.23 2.33
C SER A 734 -9.32 39.93 1.31
N VAL A 735 -9.89 40.67 0.36
CA VAL A 735 -9.15 41.39 -0.69
C VAL A 735 -9.07 42.90 -0.39
N ILE A 736 -9.86 43.39 0.57
CA ILE A 736 -9.89 44.78 1.02
C ILE A 736 -9.49 44.88 2.49
N GLU A 737 -9.11 46.09 2.94
CA GLU A 737 -8.87 46.40 4.36
C GLU A 737 -9.75 47.58 4.76
N ASP A 738 -10.83 47.31 5.47
CA ASP A 738 -11.84 48.31 5.88
C ASP A 738 -12.63 47.80 7.10
N ASP A 739 -12.95 48.70 8.04
CA ASP A 739 -13.70 48.35 9.26
C ASP A 739 -15.10 47.75 8.96
N SER A 740 -15.66 48.04 7.79
CA SER A 740 -16.97 47.52 7.37
C SER A 740 -17.04 46.00 7.22
N ILE A 741 -15.91 45.32 6.96
CA ILE A 741 -15.87 43.84 6.81
C ILE A 741 -15.39 43.12 8.06
N GLU A 742 -15.00 43.85 9.10
CA GLU A 742 -14.49 43.31 10.35
C GLU A 742 -15.47 42.35 11.05
N PRO A 743 -16.80 42.61 11.08
CA PRO A 743 -17.75 41.65 11.64
C PRO A 743 -17.74 40.30 10.91
N LEU A 744 -17.55 40.28 9.59
CA LEU A 744 -17.48 39.06 8.79
C LEU A 744 -16.16 38.33 8.98
N ARG A 745 -15.03 39.04 9.01
CA ARG A 745 -13.72 38.44 9.33
C ARG A 745 -13.75 37.77 10.69
N ARG A 746 -14.28 38.48 11.70
CA ARG A 746 -14.44 37.96 13.05
C ARG A 746 -15.31 36.70 13.09
N PHE A 747 -16.47 36.73 12.43
CA PHE A 747 -17.36 35.57 12.35
C PHE A 747 -16.68 34.37 11.67
N LYS A 748 -15.98 34.60 10.54
CA LYS A 748 -15.23 33.53 9.84
C LYS A 748 -14.13 32.94 10.74
N ASN A 749 -13.43 33.77 11.51
CA ASN A 749 -12.42 33.31 12.47
C ASN A 749 -13.04 32.47 13.59
N GLU A 750 -14.10 32.97 14.23
CA GLU A 750 -14.82 32.24 15.28
C GLU A 750 -15.37 30.89 14.77
N LEU A 751 -15.91 30.87 13.54
CA LEU A 751 -16.43 29.66 12.92
C LEU A 751 -15.32 28.64 12.60
N ALA A 752 -14.12 29.12 12.24
CA ALA A 752 -12.96 28.29 11.97
C ALA A 752 -12.15 27.93 13.22
N GLY A 753 -12.58 28.32 14.43
CA GLY A 753 -11.83 28.06 15.67
C GLY A 753 -10.57 28.91 15.86
N LYS A 754 -10.43 29.99 15.09
CA LYS A 754 -9.30 30.95 15.15
C LYS A 754 -9.57 32.02 16.21
N GLU A 755 -8.54 32.75 16.63
CA GLU A 755 -8.77 33.94 17.44
C GLU A 755 -9.64 34.96 16.68
N PRO A 756 -10.69 35.53 17.30
CA PRO A 756 -11.67 36.36 16.58
C PRO A 756 -11.05 37.53 15.81
N GLN A 757 -9.96 38.09 16.32
CA GLN A 757 -9.27 39.25 15.73
C GLN A 757 -8.02 38.91 14.94
N ALA A 758 -7.68 37.63 14.77
CA ALA A 758 -6.48 37.24 14.04
C ALA A 758 -6.52 37.64 12.57
N LYS A 759 -5.40 38.16 12.08
CA LYS A 759 -5.12 38.37 10.67
C LYS A 759 -3.93 37.49 10.30
N GLU A 760 -4.04 36.78 9.19
CA GLU A 760 -2.90 36.07 8.62
C GLU A 760 -1.84 37.09 8.18
N GLU A 761 -0.57 36.72 8.23
CA GLU A 761 0.50 37.58 7.71
C GLU A 761 0.29 37.90 6.23
N ARG A 762 0.45 39.17 5.87
CA ARG A 762 0.09 39.66 4.53
C ARG A 762 0.76 38.86 3.40
N TRP A 763 2.04 38.55 3.54
CA TRP A 763 2.80 37.80 2.54
C TRP A 763 2.24 36.38 2.30
N ARG A 764 1.69 35.71 3.33
CA ARG A 764 1.04 34.39 3.20
C ARG A 764 -0.28 34.51 2.46
N GLN A 765 -1.10 35.50 2.81
CA GLN A 765 -2.34 35.80 2.08
C GLN A 765 -2.04 36.03 0.59
N CYS A 766 -1.00 36.83 0.29
CA CYS A 766 -0.61 37.13 -1.08
C CYS A 766 -0.12 35.88 -1.84
N LEU A 767 0.68 35.01 -1.21
CA LEU A 767 1.08 33.74 -1.82
C LEU A 767 -0.11 32.83 -2.12
N GLY A 768 -1.07 32.74 -1.20
CA GLY A 768 -2.31 31.99 -1.42
C GLY A 768 -3.07 32.50 -2.66
N ARG A 769 -3.17 33.82 -2.85
CA ARG A 769 -3.79 34.41 -4.06
C ARG A 769 -3.02 34.12 -5.34
N LEU A 770 -1.69 34.11 -5.28
CA LEU A 770 -0.87 33.75 -6.43
C LEU A 770 -1.02 32.28 -6.79
N ASP A 771 -1.16 31.39 -5.81
CA ASP A 771 -1.40 29.97 -6.09
C ASP A 771 -2.81 29.75 -6.66
N GLU A 772 -3.83 30.49 -6.20
CA GLU A 772 -5.17 30.46 -6.79
C GLU A 772 -5.21 30.99 -8.25
N GLY A 773 -4.41 32.01 -8.58
CA GLY A 773 -4.54 32.74 -9.86
C GLY A 773 -3.43 32.58 -10.89
N LEU A 774 -2.20 32.30 -10.44
CA LEU A 774 -0.97 32.22 -11.23
C LEU A 774 -0.20 30.92 -10.90
N SER A 775 -0.92 29.87 -10.49
CA SER A 775 -0.45 28.56 -10.04
C SER A 775 0.71 28.00 -10.87
N TRP A 776 0.58 27.95 -12.20
CA TRP A 776 1.62 27.38 -13.08
C TRP A 776 2.89 28.22 -13.15
N SER A 777 2.78 29.54 -13.00
CA SER A 777 3.96 30.41 -12.90
C SER A 777 4.66 30.20 -11.57
N LEU A 778 3.91 30.08 -10.48
CA LEU A 778 4.44 29.75 -9.15
C LEU A 778 5.08 28.35 -9.13
N SER A 779 4.43 27.37 -9.77
CA SER A 779 4.89 25.98 -9.93
C SER A 779 6.24 25.89 -10.60
N ARG A 780 6.46 26.67 -11.67
CA ARG A 780 7.75 26.73 -12.34
C ARG A 780 8.88 27.09 -11.38
N PHE A 781 8.72 28.17 -10.62
CA PHE A 781 9.74 28.62 -9.68
C PHE A 781 9.92 27.67 -8.49
N TYR A 782 8.82 27.08 -8.01
CA TYR A 782 8.88 26.06 -6.96
C TYR A 782 9.68 24.83 -7.40
N VAL A 783 9.37 24.27 -8.57
CA VAL A 783 10.02 23.06 -9.09
C VAL A 783 11.51 23.28 -9.31
N LEU A 784 11.90 24.42 -9.90
CA LEU A 784 13.30 24.76 -10.15
C LEU A 784 14.13 24.91 -8.86
N ASP A 785 13.52 25.34 -7.76
CA ASP A 785 14.19 25.51 -6.47
C ASP A 785 14.19 24.23 -5.62
N SER A 786 13.07 23.50 -5.61
CA SER A 786 12.74 22.57 -4.53
C SER A 786 12.58 21.11 -4.94
N PHE A 787 12.55 20.78 -6.25
CA PHE A 787 12.22 19.42 -6.68
C PHE A 787 13.26 18.82 -7.63
N SER A 788 13.74 17.60 -7.29
CA SER A 788 14.85 16.95 -8.00
C SER A 788 14.38 15.81 -8.91
N GLU A 789 15.16 15.52 -9.95
CA GLU A 789 14.91 14.35 -10.81
C GLU A 789 14.96 13.03 -10.02
N GLY A 790 15.83 12.94 -9.01
CA GLY A 790 15.92 11.78 -8.11
C GLY A 790 14.65 11.58 -7.28
N SER A 791 14.08 12.66 -6.75
CA SER A 791 12.79 12.63 -6.03
C SER A 791 11.67 12.16 -6.96
N LYS A 792 11.63 12.67 -8.20
CA LYS A 792 10.64 12.25 -9.19
C LYS A 792 10.74 10.76 -9.48
N LYS A 793 11.94 10.23 -9.75
CA LYS A 793 12.17 8.81 -10.04
C LYS A 793 11.78 7.91 -8.86
N LEU A 794 12.11 8.29 -7.63
CA LEU A 794 11.72 7.53 -6.46
C LEU A 794 10.20 7.54 -6.23
N GLY A 795 9.54 8.70 -6.36
CA GLY A 795 8.08 8.76 -6.26
C GLY A 795 7.37 7.93 -7.32
N ASP A 796 7.89 7.95 -8.56
CA ASP A 796 7.40 7.14 -9.67
C ASP A 796 7.55 5.63 -9.41
N GLN A 797 8.68 5.21 -8.83
CA GLN A 797 8.92 3.84 -8.40
C GLN A 797 7.91 3.42 -7.32
N ILE A 798 7.80 4.19 -6.23
CA ILE A 798 6.89 3.87 -5.12
C ILE A 798 5.44 3.73 -5.61
N VAL A 799 4.96 4.62 -6.47
CA VAL A 799 3.60 4.51 -7.02
C VAL A 799 3.43 3.23 -7.85
N SER A 800 4.46 2.86 -8.63
CA SER A 800 4.44 1.63 -9.43
C SER A 800 4.39 0.38 -8.56
N ASP A 801 5.20 0.35 -7.49
CA ASP A 801 5.25 -0.72 -6.51
C ASP A 801 3.91 -0.92 -5.79
N ILE A 802 3.27 0.19 -5.39
CA ILE A 802 1.94 0.18 -4.77
C ILE A 802 0.87 -0.32 -5.75
N LYS A 803 0.93 0.07 -7.03
CA LYS A 803 0.03 -0.47 -8.08
C LYS A 803 0.20 -1.98 -8.23
N GLU A 804 1.44 -2.47 -8.30
CA GLU A 804 1.72 -3.90 -8.40
C GLU A 804 1.17 -4.66 -7.18
N ARG A 805 1.42 -4.13 -5.98
CA ARG A 805 0.92 -4.76 -4.74
C ARG A 805 -0.60 -4.76 -4.66
N PHE A 806 -1.26 -3.72 -5.16
CA PHE A 806 -2.71 -3.65 -5.26
C PHE A 806 -3.27 -4.67 -6.26
N ILE A 807 -2.65 -4.82 -7.43
CA ILE A 807 -3.01 -5.85 -8.43
C ILE A 807 -2.89 -7.26 -7.82
N PHE A 808 -1.78 -7.53 -7.13
CA PHE A 808 -1.59 -8.81 -6.42
C PHE A 808 -2.72 -9.06 -5.41
N THR A 809 -3.05 -8.05 -4.60
CA THR A 809 -4.10 -8.13 -3.58
C THR A 809 -5.48 -8.35 -4.22
N LEU A 810 -5.77 -7.63 -5.29
CA LEU A 810 -7.01 -7.76 -6.04
C LEU A 810 -7.16 -9.17 -6.63
N GLY A 811 -6.08 -9.75 -7.17
CA GLY A 811 -6.06 -11.13 -7.69
C GLY A 811 -6.40 -12.21 -6.65
N GLN A 812 -6.07 -11.98 -5.37
CA GLN A 812 -6.39 -12.89 -4.26
C GLN A 812 -7.74 -12.62 -3.59
N THR A 813 -8.45 -11.55 -4.00
CA THR A 813 -9.66 -11.08 -3.32
C THR A 813 -10.85 -12.00 -3.57
N SER A 814 -11.27 -12.76 -2.55
CA SER A 814 -12.30 -13.80 -2.69
C SER A 814 -13.75 -13.29 -2.76
N TRP A 815 -14.00 -12.07 -2.26
CA TRP A 815 -15.35 -11.49 -2.19
C TRP A 815 -15.84 -10.89 -3.51
N MET A 816 -14.91 -10.61 -4.43
CA MET A 816 -15.20 -10.19 -5.80
C MET A 816 -15.30 -11.40 -6.72
N SER A 817 -16.19 -11.36 -7.71
CA SER A 817 -16.22 -12.38 -8.75
C SER A 817 -14.95 -12.34 -9.63
N PRO A 818 -14.55 -13.46 -10.25
CA PRO A 818 -13.37 -13.50 -11.12
C PRO A 818 -13.36 -12.44 -12.24
N ASP A 819 -14.50 -12.20 -12.89
CA ASP A 819 -14.61 -11.24 -13.98
C ASP A 819 -14.43 -9.79 -13.48
N VAL A 820 -15.00 -9.45 -12.33
CA VAL A 820 -14.83 -8.12 -11.72
C VAL A 820 -13.39 -7.91 -11.26
N ARG A 821 -12.74 -8.94 -10.69
CA ARG A 821 -11.30 -8.87 -10.37
C ARG A 821 -10.46 -8.56 -11.61
N LYS A 822 -10.73 -9.26 -12.72
CA LYS A 822 -10.00 -9.05 -13.97
C LYS A 822 -10.15 -7.61 -14.47
N LEU A 823 -11.38 -7.09 -14.52
CA LEU A 823 -11.63 -5.70 -14.92
C LEU A 823 -11.01 -4.69 -13.94
N GLY A 824 -11.00 -5.00 -12.64
CA GLY A 824 -10.33 -4.16 -11.66
C GLY A 824 -8.81 -4.15 -11.82
N ILE A 825 -8.18 -5.26 -12.21
CA ILE A 825 -6.76 -5.31 -12.55
C ILE A 825 -6.48 -4.43 -13.77
N GLU A 826 -7.27 -4.58 -14.84
CA GLU A 826 -7.17 -3.72 -16.03
C GLU A 826 -7.34 -2.24 -15.67
N LYS A 827 -8.23 -1.92 -14.72
CA LYS A 827 -8.41 -0.56 -14.22
C LYS A 827 -7.16 -0.03 -13.54
N VAL A 828 -6.52 -0.79 -12.65
CA VAL A 828 -5.27 -0.37 -11.99
C VAL A 828 -4.14 -0.20 -13.01
N GLU A 829 -4.00 -1.15 -13.94
CA GLU A 829 -2.98 -1.07 -15.00
C GLU A 829 -3.12 0.22 -15.81
N ASN A 830 -4.37 0.60 -16.15
CA ASN A 830 -4.68 1.81 -16.91
C ASN A 830 -4.60 3.12 -16.10
N ILE A 831 -4.36 3.08 -14.79
CA ILE A 831 -4.24 4.31 -14.01
C ILE A 831 -3.05 5.13 -14.49
N ILE A 832 -3.32 6.38 -14.89
CA ILE A 832 -2.31 7.35 -15.29
C ILE A 832 -1.69 7.95 -14.03
N GLN A 833 -0.37 7.78 -13.86
CA GLN A 833 0.37 8.38 -12.75
C GLN A 833 1.02 9.69 -13.16
N LYS A 834 0.83 10.74 -12.36
CA LYS A 834 1.37 12.09 -12.57
C LYS A 834 2.19 12.53 -11.35
N ILE A 835 3.50 12.65 -11.53
CA ILE A 835 4.46 12.89 -10.43
C ILE A 835 5.15 14.26 -10.53
N GLY A 836 5.05 15.06 -9.48
CA GLY A 836 5.72 16.34 -9.28
C GLY A 836 5.02 17.52 -9.95
N PHE A 837 4.98 17.55 -11.29
CA PHE A 837 4.53 18.73 -12.05
C PHE A 837 4.17 18.41 -13.52
N PRO A 838 3.34 19.24 -14.18
CA PRO A 838 2.97 19.03 -15.58
C PRO A 838 4.11 19.35 -16.57
N THR A 839 4.28 18.49 -17.57
CA THR A 839 5.30 18.65 -18.63
C THR A 839 4.71 19.00 -20.00
N LYS A 840 3.39 19.25 -20.08
CA LYS A 840 2.69 19.45 -21.35
C LYS A 840 1.56 20.48 -21.33
N SER A 841 0.77 20.58 -20.26
CA SER A 841 -0.40 21.45 -20.23
C SER A 841 -0.60 22.20 -18.90
N PRO A 842 0.09 23.33 -18.72
CA PRO A 842 1.27 23.77 -19.48
C PRO A 842 2.54 22.98 -19.05
N ASN A 843 3.57 22.99 -19.88
CA ASN A 843 4.90 22.52 -19.47
C ASN A 843 5.56 23.55 -18.54
N VAL A 844 5.52 23.33 -17.22
CA VAL A 844 6.07 24.32 -16.27
C VAL A 844 7.58 24.46 -16.35
N LEU A 845 8.28 23.48 -16.94
CA LEU A 845 9.72 23.58 -17.20
C LEU A 845 10.06 24.41 -18.44
N ASP A 846 9.09 24.76 -19.28
CA ASP A 846 9.27 25.68 -20.41
C ASP A 846 8.75 27.08 -20.06
N PRO A 847 9.64 28.10 -19.93
CA PRO A 847 9.20 29.45 -19.59
C PRO A 847 8.28 30.06 -20.65
N GLU A 848 8.45 29.72 -21.93
CA GLU A 848 7.61 30.27 -23.00
C GLU A 848 6.21 29.65 -23.00
N ASP A 849 6.07 28.39 -22.61
CA ASP A 849 4.76 27.75 -22.50
C ASP A 849 3.95 28.30 -21.32
N VAL A 850 4.60 28.52 -20.17
CA VAL A 850 3.99 29.22 -19.02
C VAL A 850 3.57 30.63 -19.39
N LYS A 851 4.42 31.37 -20.11
CA LYS A 851 4.11 32.73 -20.59
C LYS A 851 2.93 32.74 -21.54
N LYS A 852 2.87 31.77 -22.45
CA LYS A 852 1.78 31.59 -23.41
C LYS A 852 0.46 31.28 -22.72
N TYR A 853 0.48 30.46 -21.66
CA TYR A 853 -0.71 30.15 -20.87
C TYR A 853 -1.35 31.42 -20.29
N TYR A 854 -0.54 32.30 -19.68
CA TYR A 854 -1.03 33.55 -19.08
C TYR A 854 -1.03 34.76 -20.03
N ARG A 855 -0.99 34.57 -21.36
CA ARG A 855 -0.85 35.69 -22.31
C ARG A 855 -2.02 36.68 -22.26
N ASP A 856 -3.22 36.17 -21.97
CA ASP A 856 -4.49 36.93 -21.99
C ASP A 856 -4.90 37.43 -20.58
N LEU A 857 -4.01 37.25 -19.59
CA LEU A 857 -4.15 37.77 -18.24
C LEU A 857 -3.26 38.99 -18.04
N GLU A 858 -3.86 40.15 -17.84
CA GLU A 858 -3.15 41.37 -17.44
C GLU A 858 -3.25 41.56 -15.93
N VAL A 859 -2.11 41.83 -15.30
CA VAL A 859 -2.02 42.16 -13.87
C VAL A 859 -1.20 43.43 -13.71
N SER A 860 -1.55 44.21 -12.69
CA SER A 860 -0.92 45.48 -12.37
C SER A 860 -0.30 45.40 -10.98
N LYS A 861 0.85 46.05 -10.80
CA LYS A 861 1.50 46.17 -9.49
C LYS A 861 0.81 47.15 -8.54
N ASP A 862 -0.16 47.93 -9.02
CA ASP A 862 -0.75 49.04 -8.28
C ASP A 862 -2.22 48.77 -7.86
N THR A 863 -2.82 47.66 -8.31
CA THR A 863 -4.28 47.40 -8.17
C THR A 863 -4.60 45.96 -7.79
N PHE A 864 -4.52 45.63 -6.49
CA PHE A 864 -4.78 44.27 -5.99
C PHE A 864 -6.20 43.76 -6.28
N PHE A 865 -7.25 44.53 -5.92
CA PHE A 865 -8.64 44.11 -6.12
C PHE A 865 -8.97 43.81 -7.59
N GLU A 866 -8.52 44.67 -8.50
CA GLU A 866 -8.72 44.49 -9.93
C GLU A 866 -7.96 43.27 -10.47
N ASN A 867 -6.78 42.96 -9.93
CA ASN A 867 -6.06 41.74 -10.29
C ASN A 867 -6.90 40.50 -9.94
N GLU A 868 -7.50 40.45 -8.75
CA GLU A 868 -8.34 39.32 -8.32
C GLU A 868 -9.55 39.13 -9.25
N VAL A 869 -10.20 40.22 -9.66
CA VAL A 869 -11.32 40.16 -10.62
C VAL A 869 -10.82 39.74 -12.02
N ALA A 870 -9.65 40.23 -12.45
CA ALA A 870 -9.06 39.87 -13.74
C ALA A 870 -8.67 38.38 -13.79
N VAL A 871 -8.10 37.86 -12.71
CA VAL A 871 -7.78 36.44 -12.52
C VAL A 871 -9.04 35.59 -12.58
N ALA A 872 -10.08 35.94 -11.81
CA ALA A 872 -11.35 35.20 -11.82
C ALA A 872 -11.96 35.11 -13.23
N ARG A 873 -11.96 36.22 -13.97
CA ARG A 873 -12.43 36.25 -15.36
C ARG A 873 -11.55 35.43 -16.29
N PHE A 874 -10.23 35.45 -16.10
CA PHE A 874 -9.29 34.65 -16.88
C PHE A 874 -9.57 33.15 -16.67
N LEU A 875 -9.64 32.69 -15.43
CA LEU A 875 -9.87 31.28 -15.11
C LEU A 875 -11.22 30.78 -15.65
N LEU A 876 -12.30 31.57 -15.50
CA LEU A 876 -13.60 31.23 -16.07
C LEU A 876 -13.53 31.06 -17.60
N ARG A 877 -12.82 31.95 -18.30
CA ARG A 877 -12.68 31.86 -19.76
C ARG A 877 -11.85 30.65 -20.16
N GLU A 878 -10.75 30.37 -19.46
CA GLU A 878 -9.91 29.19 -19.73
C GLU A 878 -10.72 27.90 -19.56
N GLU A 879 -11.49 27.79 -18.48
CA GLU A 879 -12.38 26.66 -18.20
C GLU A 879 -13.40 26.47 -19.33
N TRP A 880 -14.21 27.49 -19.64
CA TRP A 880 -15.28 27.40 -20.65
C TRP A 880 -14.75 27.28 -22.08
N SER A 881 -13.50 27.69 -22.35
CA SER A 881 -12.86 27.50 -23.66
C SER A 881 -12.66 26.03 -24.05
N LYS A 882 -12.80 25.11 -23.09
CA LYS A 882 -12.66 23.67 -23.30
C LYS A 882 -13.89 23.05 -23.99
N LEU A 883 -15.04 23.71 -23.96
CA LEU A 883 -16.25 23.20 -24.61
C LEU A 883 -16.06 22.98 -26.12
N GLY A 884 -16.58 21.87 -26.62
CA GLY A 884 -16.44 21.49 -28.03
C GLY A 884 -15.05 20.97 -28.42
N LYS A 885 -14.12 20.88 -27.48
CA LYS A 885 -12.83 20.21 -27.65
C LYS A 885 -12.82 18.86 -26.91
N PRO A 886 -11.96 17.92 -27.32
CA PRO A 886 -11.70 16.72 -26.53
C PRO A 886 -11.13 17.07 -25.15
N THR A 887 -11.40 16.23 -24.16
CA THR A 887 -10.81 16.32 -22.84
C THR A 887 -9.29 16.27 -22.92
N ASN A 888 -8.63 17.23 -22.27
CA ASN A 888 -7.17 17.29 -22.21
C ASN A 888 -6.64 16.46 -21.04
N ARG A 889 -6.25 15.20 -21.33
CA ARG A 889 -5.73 14.27 -20.30
C ARG A 889 -4.37 14.67 -19.71
N ASP A 890 -3.69 15.68 -20.28
CA ASP A 890 -2.40 16.17 -19.76
C ASP A 890 -2.55 17.31 -18.73
N GLU A 891 -3.76 17.83 -18.49
CA GLU A 891 -4.04 18.86 -17.48
C GLU A 891 -3.94 18.34 -16.04
N TRP A 892 -3.62 19.24 -15.11
CA TRP A 892 -3.50 18.94 -13.68
C TRP A 892 -4.53 19.75 -12.90
N GLY A 893 -5.12 19.14 -11.87
CA GLY A 893 -6.07 19.79 -10.96
C GLY A 893 -5.44 20.55 -9.80
N MET A 894 -4.14 20.33 -9.52
CA MET A 894 -3.40 20.96 -8.43
C MET A 894 -2.06 21.52 -8.93
N SER A 895 -1.62 22.62 -8.32
CA SER A 895 -0.34 23.26 -8.62
C SER A 895 0.82 22.44 -8.04
N ALA A 896 2.04 22.60 -8.59
CA ALA A 896 3.20 21.88 -8.08
C ALA A 896 3.53 22.15 -6.59
N PRO A 897 3.39 23.38 -6.02
CA PRO A 897 3.64 23.61 -4.59
C PRO A 897 2.53 23.09 -3.67
N THR A 898 1.39 22.64 -4.19
CA THR A 898 0.28 22.12 -3.38
C THR A 898 0.74 20.93 -2.53
N VAL A 899 0.44 20.96 -1.23
CA VAL A 899 0.72 19.85 -0.30
C VAL A 899 -0.52 18.98 -0.19
N ASN A 900 -0.77 18.18 -1.22
CA ASN A 900 -1.88 17.23 -1.28
C ASN A 900 -1.62 16.18 -2.37
N ALA A 901 -2.56 15.26 -2.59
CA ALA A 901 -2.64 14.38 -3.74
C ALA A 901 -4.12 14.21 -4.16
N TYR A 902 -4.38 13.63 -5.34
CA TYR A 902 -5.75 13.32 -5.74
C TYR A 902 -5.86 12.15 -6.74
N TYR A 903 -7.02 11.49 -6.72
CA TYR A 903 -7.55 10.64 -7.78
C TYR A 903 -8.67 11.35 -8.55
N ASN A 904 -8.65 11.27 -9.87
CA ASN A 904 -9.72 11.77 -10.74
C ASN A 904 -10.36 10.58 -11.50
N PRO A 905 -11.64 10.24 -11.22
CA PRO A 905 -12.27 9.07 -11.81
C PRO A 905 -12.46 9.10 -13.34
N PRO A 906 -12.99 10.18 -13.97
CA PRO A 906 -13.04 10.26 -15.43
C PRO A 906 -11.68 10.16 -16.13
N GLY A 907 -10.62 10.68 -15.52
CA GLY A 907 -9.25 10.56 -16.05
C GLY A 907 -8.61 9.18 -15.80
N ASN A 908 -9.17 8.40 -14.86
CA ASN A 908 -8.52 7.28 -14.19
C ASN A 908 -7.05 7.60 -13.85
N GLU A 909 -6.84 8.72 -13.15
CA GLU A 909 -5.50 9.26 -12.89
C GLU A 909 -5.25 9.56 -11.41
N ILE A 910 -4.03 9.30 -10.96
CA ILE A 910 -3.52 9.67 -9.63
C ILE A 910 -2.40 10.69 -9.77
N VAL A 911 -2.44 11.74 -8.95
CA VAL A 911 -1.58 12.91 -9.12
C VAL A 911 -0.94 13.31 -7.79
N PHE A 912 0.38 13.46 -7.80
CA PHE A 912 1.20 13.79 -6.64
C PHE A 912 2.04 15.03 -6.94
N PRO A 913 1.55 16.25 -6.60
CA PRO A 913 2.32 17.49 -6.67
C PRO A 913 3.69 17.42 -5.97
N ALA A 914 4.65 18.21 -6.44
CA ALA A 914 5.98 18.31 -5.82
C ALA A 914 5.91 18.80 -4.35
N GLY A 915 4.86 19.52 -3.97
CA GLY A 915 4.61 20.03 -2.62
C GLY A 915 4.40 18.93 -1.57
N ILE A 916 3.75 17.81 -1.90
CA ILE A 916 3.63 16.69 -0.95
C ILE A 916 4.94 15.87 -0.87
N MET A 917 5.82 15.97 -1.87
CA MET A 917 7.07 15.22 -1.96
C MET A 917 8.24 15.90 -1.21
N GLN A 918 8.00 16.26 0.05
CA GLN A 918 8.98 16.83 0.97
C GLN A 918 8.82 16.26 2.40
N PRO A 919 9.79 16.45 3.31
CA PRO A 919 9.67 15.98 4.69
C PRO A 919 8.46 16.62 5.43
N PRO A 920 7.78 15.87 6.32
CA PRO A 920 8.07 14.49 6.72
C PRO A 920 7.48 13.42 5.78
N ALA A 921 6.64 13.78 4.80
CA ALA A 921 6.02 12.81 3.91
C ALA A 921 7.01 12.12 2.96
N PHE A 922 8.11 12.79 2.62
CA PHE A 922 9.10 12.29 1.66
C PHE A 922 10.50 12.90 1.89
N TYR A 923 11.49 12.07 2.25
CA TYR A 923 12.87 12.52 2.53
C TYR A 923 13.85 12.34 1.35
N GLY A 924 13.39 11.83 0.21
CA GLY A 924 14.21 11.62 -1.00
C GLY A 924 15.04 10.32 -0.99
N PRO A 925 15.79 10.06 -2.08
CA PRO A 925 16.44 8.76 -2.33
C PRO A 925 17.62 8.42 -1.43
N ALA A 926 18.12 9.37 -0.63
CA ALA A 926 19.18 9.13 0.34
C ALA A 926 18.67 8.72 1.73
N ALA A 927 17.34 8.76 1.94
CA ALA A 927 16.70 8.28 3.16
C ALA A 927 16.37 6.77 3.06
N PRO A 928 16.26 6.06 4.18
CA PRO A 928 15.84 4.66 4.19
C PRO A 928 14.43 4.50 3.59
N LEU A 929 14.25 3.51 2.72
CA LEU A 929 13.02 3.33 1.96
C LEU A 929 11.76 3.18 2.83
N TYR A 930 11.86 2.52 4.00
CA TYR A 930 10.73 2.35 4.90
C TYR A 930 10.06 3.68 5.33
N LEU A 931 10.80 4.80 5.36
CA LEU A 931 10.21 6.12 5.62
C LEU A 931 9.39 6.61 4.42
N ALA A 932 9.90 6.39 3.20
CA ALA A 932 9.22 6.79 1.98
C ALA A 932 7.95 5.97 1.75
N TYR A 933 7.99 4.64 1.93
CA TYR A 933 6.79 3.81 1.80
C TYR A 933 5.80 4.01 2.94
N GLY A 934 6.26 4.16 4.18
CA GLY A 934 5.40 4.39 5.34
C GLY A 934 4.61 5.71 5.30
N ALA A 935 5.07 6.70 4.54
CA ALA A 935 4.38 7.99 4.38
C ALA A 935 3.89 8.19 2.93
N PHE A 936 4.79 8.45 1.97
CA PHE A 936 4.40 8.67 0.58
C PHE A 936 3.78 7.42 -0.08
N GLY A 937 4.25 6.21 0.25
CA GLY A 937 3.63 4.96 -0.18
C GLY A 937 2.20 4.80 0.35
N ALA A 938 1.94 5.18 1.60
CA ALA A 938 0.58 5.22 2.17
C ALA A 938 -0.33 6.24 1.45
N VAL A 939 0.19 7.44 1.14
CA VAL A 939 -0.53 8.44 0.32
C VAL A 939 -0.80 7.89 -1.08
N SER A 940 0.15 7.18 -1.68
CA SER A 940 -0.05 6.54 -2.99
C SER A 940 -1.12 5.45 -2.96
N GLY A 941 -1.14 4.63 -1.90
CA GLY A 941 -2.17 3.62 -1.68
C GLY A 941 -3.56 4.22 -1.43
N HIS A 942 -3.62 5.38 -0.77
CA HIS A 942 -4.85 6.15 -0.56
C HIS A 942 -5.46 6.59 -1.90
N GLU A 943 -4.69 7.28 -2.75
CA GLU A 943 -5.18 7.73 -4.06
C GLU A 943 -5.55 6.56 -4.99
N LEU A 944 -4.79 5.46 -4.93
CA LEU A 944 -5.13 4.26 -5.67
C LEU A 944 -6.46 3.64 -5.20
N SER A 945 -6.73 3.67 -3.89
CA SER A 945 -7.96 3.12 -3.31
C SER A 945 -9.19 3.95 -3.68
N HIS A 946 -9.05 5.24 -3.97
CA HIS A 946 -10.15 6.06 -4.52
C HIS A 946 -10.67 5.54 -5.86
N ALA A 947 -9.90 4.74 -6.61
CA ALA A 947 -10.41 4.07 -7.80
C ALA A 947 -11.46 2.98 -7.49
N PHE A 948 -11.60 2.55 -6.24
CA PHE A 948 -12.45 1.42 -5.83
C PHE A 948 -13.36 1.73 -4.64
N ASP A 949 -13.37 2.97 -4.15
CA ASP A 949 -14.25 3.39 -3.06
C ASP A 949 -15.72 3.49 -3.50
N SER A 950 -16.59 4.01 -2.62
CA SER A 950 -18.03 4.14 -2.88
C SER A 950 -18.37 4.93 -4.15
N THR A 951 -17.48 5.79 -4.62
CA THR A 951 -17.64 6.63 -5.80
C THR A 951 -16.84 6.07 -6.97
N GLY A 952 -15.53 5.84 -6.80
CA GLY A 952 -14.64 5.42 -7.86
C GLY A 952 -14.97 4.05 -8.47
N ARG A 953 -15.57 3.13 -7.69
CA ARG A 953 -16.01 1.82 -8.21
C ARG A 953 -16.98 1.93 -9.40
N HIS A 954 -17.68 3.05 -9.55
CA HIS A 954 -18.63 3.27 -10.64
C HIS A 954 -17.97 3.57 -11.98
N TYR A 955 -16.67 3.84 -11.98
CA TYR A 955 -15.90 4.16 -13.18
C TYR A 955 -15.10 2.94 -13.62
N ASP A 956 -15.12 2.61 -14.91
CA ASP A 956 -14.41 1.46 -15.46
C ASP A 956 -12.92 1.75 -15.72
N GLN A 957 -12.23 0.84 -16.41
CA GLN A 957 -10.79 0.92 -16.66
C GLN A 957 -10.36 2.06 -17.58
N VAL A 958 -11.29 2.74 -18.26
CA VAL A 958 -11.00 3.92 -19.10
C VAL A 958 -11.64 5.20 -18.55
N GLY A 959 -12.23 5.11 -17.36
CA GLY A 959 -12.86 6.24 -16.67
C GLY A 959 -14.33 6.45 -17.04
N ASN A 960 -15.01 5.51 -17.72
CA ASN A 960 -16.45 5.66 -17.98
C ASN A 960 -17.27 5.22 -16.78
N TYR A 961 -18.26 6.01 -16.42
CA TYR A 961 -19.34 5.66 -15.49
C TYR A 961 -20.20 4.54 -16.10
N THR A 962 -19.96 3.31 -15.66
CA THR A 962 -20.67 2.11 -16.10
C THR A 962 -20.94 1.18 -14.93
N ASN A 963 -21.87 0.23 -15.09
CA ASN A 963 -22.04 -0.84 -14.10
C ASN A 963 -21.23 -2.06 -14.53
N TRP A 964 -19.95 -2.09 -14.15
CA TRP A 964 -19.02 -3.16 -14.51
C TRP A 964 -18.83 -4.19 -13.38
N TRP A 965 -19.52 -4.02 -12.24
CA TRP A 965 -19.56 -4.99 -11.14
C TRP A 965 -20.85 -5.80 -11.22
N ASP A 966 -20.77 -7.09 -10.91
CA ASP A 966 -21.97 -7.91 -10.70
C ASP A 966 -22.61 -7.66 -9.33
N ASP A 967 -23.90 -7.96 -9.22
CA ASP A 967 -24.71 -7.72 -8.02
C ASP A 967 -24.12 -8.39 -6.76
N LYS A 968 -23.49 -9.57 -6.93
CA LYS A 968 -22.85 -10.27 -5.81
C LYS A 968 -21.69 -9.44 -5.25
N THR A 969 -20.82 -8.93 -6.13
CA THR A 969 -19.66 -8.13 -5.75
C THR A 969 -20.09 -6.80 -5.13
N VAL A 970 -21.15 -6.18 -5.65
CA VAL A 970 -21.74 -4.95 -5.06
C VAL A 970 -22.24 -5.21 -3.65
N ASN A 971 -23.02 -6.27 -3.42
CA ASN A 971 -23.53 -6.59 -2.08
C ASN A 971 -22.41 -6.87 -1.08
N GLU A 972 -21.39 -7.65 -1.48
CA GLU A 972 -20.23 -7.96 -0.64
C GLU A 972 -19.38 -6.73 -0.32
N PHE A 973 -19.30 -5.77 -1.24
CA PHE A 973 -18.66 -4.48 -1.00
C PHE A 973 -19.44 -3.64 0.00
N GLU A 974 -20.75 -3.51 -0.18
CA GLU A 974 -21.61 -2.74 0.72
C GLU A 974 -21.58 -3.31 2.15
N GLU A 975 -21.59 -4.63 2.31
CA GLU A 975 -21.46 -5.28 3.61
C GLU A 975 -20.12 -4.96 4.29
N ARG A 976 -19.01 -4.93 3.53
CA ARG A 976 -17.68 -4.59 4.06
C ARG A 976 -17.54 -3.10 4.35
N ALA A 977 -18.06 -2.24 3.48
CA ALA A 977 -18.07 -0.80 3.69
C ALA A 977 -18.86 -0.45 4.95
N GLN A 978 -19.96 -1.15 5.23
CA GLN A 978 -20.74 -0.94 6.44
C GLN A 978 -19.95 -1.20 7.72
N CYS A 979 -19.00 -2.16 7.72
CA CYS A 979 -18.10 -2.38 8.87
C CYS A 979 -17.29 -1.11 9.21
N PHE A 980 -16.79 -0.39 8.19
CA PHE A 980 -16.08 0.86 8.39
C PHE A 980 -17.03 1.98 8.80
N VAL A 981 -18.23 2.07 8.21
CA VAL A 981 -19.24 3.04 8.65
C VAL A 981 -19.53 2.87 10.14
N ASP A 982 -19.76 1.63 10.59
CA ASP A 982 -20.02 1.31 11.99
C ASP A 982 -18.81 1.66 12.88
N GLN A 983 -17.59 1.36 12.43
CA GLN A 983 -16.36 1.70 13.16
C GLN A 983 -16.19 3.20 13.39
N PHE A 984 -16.47 4.03 12.39
CA PHE A 984 -16.25 5.49 12.46
C PHE A 984 -17.46 6.28 12.99
N CYS A 985 -18.64 5.66 13.09
CA CYS A 985 -19.84 6.28 13.69
C CYS A 985 -19.97 6.04 15.21
N MET A 986 -19.25 5.06 15.77
CA MET A 986 -19.17 4.79 17.22
C MET A 986 -18.16 5.70 17.91
#